data_AF-A0A934J2R1-F1
#
_entry.id   AF-A0A934J2R1-F1
#
_cell.length_a   1.000
_cell.length_b   1.000
_cell.length_c   1.000
_cell.angle_alpha   90.00
_cell.angle_beta   90.00
_cell.angle_gamma   90.00
#
_symmetry.space_group_name_H-M   'P 1'
#
loop_
_entity.id
_entity.type
_entity.pdbx_description
1 polymer ?
#
loop_
_entity_poly.entity_id
_entity_poly.type
_entity_poly.pdbx_seq_one_letter_code
_entity_poly.pdbx_strand_id
1 'polypeptide(L)'
;MRKSIIAWPLIVTMVLSSFFISIGSIQPVIAAGGPNLAQGKTATSSSQVQNYGASNVNDSNQGTYWESSNNAFPQWVQIDLSAPASIDQIVLKLPSGWGTRTQTLSVQGSSDGSSFTDIVGSAGYNFNPSTANNSVTINFSATTTRYVRLNVTNNTGWPAAQLSEFEIYGTDNTNPGQPTGSNIAIGKQLTATSTTQNFVASNANDDNTNTYWEGSGFPSALTLDLGADHNITSIVLKLNPASAWSTRTQTIQVLGHNQNTTTFSNLVSAQPYTFNPASGNTITIPVTATVKRIQLNITSNTGAQSGQIAEFQVFGTPAANPDLTITDISWSPASPNENSSITLNATVKNIGNAASPATTVNFYLNQSLAGTASVSALNAGASANVSVNAGSKSAASYTVSAKVDENGTIIEQNKANNNYTHSSQLVVAPVASSDLVGTLSWTPGAPVAGNTINFNVNLKNQGTIATTGGAHGITAVIKNAAGTTLQTLSGTYNGVLAPGASANVSLGTWTALNGNFTVTTTVAADGNEISANQNNNVTTTNLPIYSARGASMPYTRYDSVDASRAGGATVKTAPTFDQALTASEASGQHYIALPSNGSSLQWTVRQGEGGAGVTMRFTMPDSSDGMGLSGALDVYVNGSKVKTVPLTSYYNWQYFSSDHPQDTPGSGRPLFRFDEVHWKLDTPLKPGDIIRIQKNNGDNLEYGVDFIEIEPVPDPIARPANAVSVTDFGAVANDNQDDLAAFEAAVAAAVSQNKTLYIPAGTFHLGNMWKIGSVQNKINNLTVVGAGIWHTNIQFTNPNRESGGISFRILGKLDFSNVYMNSMLRSRYGEQAVYKAFMDNFGKNSIIHNVWVEHFECGFWVGDYAHTPAIYADGLVIENSRIRNNLADGVNFAQGTSNSTVRNSSIRNNGDDGLAVWTSNVNGAPAGVNNTFSYNTIENNWRAAAIAFFGGSGHKATNNLIKDTVGGSAFRMNTVFPGYHFQNNTGILFSDTTIINSGTSKDLYNGERGAIDLEASNNPIVNVTFTNIDILNTQRSAIQFGYGGGFQNIVFNNININGTGLDGITTSRFSSPHPGAAIYTYTGNGSATFNNLTTSNIAHPNTNFIQPGFNLTIN
;
A
#
# COMPACT_ATOMS: atom_id res chain seq x y z
N MET A 1 39.00 32.28 34.51
CA MET A 1 39.27 30.82 34.40
C MET A 1 38.07 30.13 33.74
N ARG A 2 38.34 29.42 32.64
CA ARG A 2 37.62 28.31 31.95
C ARG A 2 36.17 28.58 31.48
N LYS A 3 35.94 28.88 30.18
CA LYS A 3 35.99 28.05 28.93
C LYS A 3 34.60 27.41 28.68
N SER A 4 33.74 27.78 27.72
CA SER A 4 33.78 28.16 26.28
C SER A 4 33.37 27.01 25.34
N ILE A 5 32.61 27.38 24.29
CA ILE A 5 31.55 26.68 23.54
C ILE A 5 31.81 26.81 22.01
N ILE A 6 31.39 25.81 21.20
CA ILE A 6 30.91 25.80 19.77
C ILE A 6 31.86 25.81 18.51
N ALA A 7 31.43 24.98 17.52
CA ALA A 7 31.35 25.09 16.03
C ALA A 7 32.38 24.49 15.03
N TRP A 8 31.80 23.68 14.10
CA TRP A 8 31.90 23.59 12.62
C TRP A 8 33.26 23.31 11.92
N PRO A 9 33.30 22.42 10.88
CA PRO A 9 34.52 22.21 10.11
C PRO A 9 34.41 22.48 8.58
N LEU A 10 35.54 22.99 8.05
CA LEU A 10 36.09 22.90 6.69
C LEU A 10 35.50 23.71 5.51
N ILE A 11 36.26 24.30 4.59
CA ILE A 11 37.65 24.81 4.48
C ILE A 11 37.58 25.78 3.28
N VAL A 12 38.04 27.01 3.46
CA VAL A 12 38.37 27.97 2.38
C VAL A 12 39.81 28.37 2.62
N THR A 13 40.66 28.08 1.64
CA THR A 13 42.07 28.49 1.62
C THR A 13 42.18 29.85 0.91
N MET A 14 42.39 30.87 1.73
CA MET A 14 43.04 32.18 1.52
C MET A 14 42.63 33.09 0.34
N VAL A 15 42.21 34.29 0.76
CA VAL A 15 41.86 35.49 0.01
C VAL A 15 42.87 36.60 0.38
N LEU A 16 43.07 37.57 -0.54
CA LEU A 16 43.72 38.90 -0.38
C LEU A 16 45.26 38.89 -0.26
N SER A 17 46.03 39.75 -0.90
CA SER A 17 45.80 41.10 -1.43
C SER A 17 47.07 41.57 -2.16
N SER A 18 46.95 42.37 -3.22
CA SER A 18 47.69 43.65 -3.42
C SER A 18 47.54 44.14 -4.87
N PHE A 19 46.94 45.33 -4.99
CA PHE A 19 46.97 46.24 -6.13
C PHE A 19 48.33 46.29 -6.84
N PHE A 20 48.37 46.20 -8.17
CA PHE A 20 49.16 47.10 -9.02
C PHE A 20 48.63 47.13 -10.46
N ILE A 21 48.56 48.36 -10.98
CA ILE A 21 48.26 48.78 -12.33
C ILE A 21 49.34 48.29 -13.29
N SER A 22 48.98 47.66 -14.41
CA SER A 22 49.70 47.85 -15.67
C SER A 22 48.80 47.51 -16.86
N ILE A 23 48.66 48.51 -17.73
CA ILE A 23 47.92 48.47 -18.99
C ILE A 23 48.85 47.74 -19.96
N GLY A 24 48.50 46.52 -20.37
CA GLY A 24 49.31 45.68 -21.25
C GLY A 24 48.51 45.17 -22.43
N SER A 25 48.85 45.68 -23.63
CA SER A 25 48.58 45.20 -24.99
C SER A 25 47.44 44.21 -25.23
N ILE A 26 46.44 44.68 -25.98
CA ILE A 26 45.44 43.86 -26.68
C ILE A 26 46.17 42.93 -27.66
N GLN A 27 46.18 41.63 -27.38
CA GLN A 27 46.41 40.59 -28.39
C GLN A 27 45.05 40.23 -28.98
N PRO A 28 44.83 40.29 -30.31
CA PRO A 28 43.61 39.78 -30.91
C PRO A 28 43.59 38.26 -30.75
N VAL A 29 42.54 37.75 -30.11
CA VAL A 29 42.24 36.31 -30.08
C VAL A 29 41.89 35.91 -31.52
N ILE A 30 42.72 35.05 -32.10
CA ILE A 30 42.41 34.34 -33.35
C ILE A 30 41.54 33.13 -32.97
N ALA A 31 40.32 33.07 -33.49
CA ALA A 31 39.55 31.84 -33.63
C ALA A 31 39.48 31.51 -35.13
N ALA A 32 40.25 30.52 -35.56
CA ALA A 32 40.14 29.89 -36.87
C ALA A 32 39.56 28.48 -36.65
N GLY A 33 38.42 28.17 -37.26
CA GLY A 33 37.83 26.82 -37.10
C GLY A 33 36.39 26.59 -37.58
N GLY A 34 35.74 27.55 -38.25
CA GLY A 34 34.46 27.29 -38.93
C GLY A 34 34.65 26.58 -40.28
N PRO A 35 33.60 25.96 -40.87
CA PRO A 35 33.69 25.37 -42.22
C PRO A 35 33.85 26.44 -43.31
N ASN A 36 34.60 26.15 -44.38
CA ASN A 36 34.69 27.02 -45.55
C ASN A 36 33.34 27.05 -46.30
N LEU A 37 32.63 28.16 -46.22
CA LEU A 37 31.30 28.36 -46.80
C LEU A 37 31.32 28.54 -48.32
N ALA A 38 32.49 28.76 -48.92
CA ALA A 38 32.62 29.02 -50.36
C ALA A 38 32.69 27.74 -51.22
N GLN A 39 33.08 26.61 -50.63
CA GLN A 39 33.40 25.39 -51.39
C GLN A 39 32.18 24.87 -52.17
N GLY A 40 32.35 24.66 -53.49
CA GLY A 40 31.29 24.16 -54.37
C GLY A 40 30.11 25.11 -54.62
N LYS A 41 30.15 26.34 -54.09
CA LYS A 41 29.15 27.38 -54.33
C LYS A 41 29.30 27.99 -55.73
N THR A 42 28.27 28.70 -56.19
CA THR A 42 28.32 29.36 -57.50
C THR A 42 29.30 30.52 -57.48
N ALA A 43 30.34 30.44 -58.31
CA ALA A 43 31.35 31.48 -58.51
C ALA A 43 31.13 32.20 -59.84
N THR A 44 31.22 33.53 -59.85
CA THR A 44 31.12 34.37 -61.05
C THR A 44 32.21 35.44 -61.03
N SER A 45 32.58 35.97 -62.18
CA SER A 45 33.60 37.03 -62.29
C SER A 45 33.25 38.07 -63.35
N SER A 46 33.92 39.22 -63.30
CA SER A 46 33.77 40.32 -64.26
C SER A 46 34.21 39.94 -65.67
N SER A 47 35.29 39.16 -65.77
CA SER A 47 35.80 38.60 -67.02
C SER A 47 36.70 37.41 -66.72
N GLN A 48 37.01 36.63 -67.76
CA GLN A 48 38.01 35.56 -67.68
C GLN A 48 38.77 35.46 -69.00
N VAL A 49 40.02 34.97 -68.94
CA VAL A 49 40.79 34.61 -70.13
C VAL A 49 40.94 33.09 -70.21
N GLN A 50 40.89 32.56 -71.44
CA GLN A 50 41.05 31.13 -71.72
C GLN A 50 40.11 30.26 -70.85
N ASN A 51 40.63 29.18 -70.27
CA ASN A 51 39.92 28.26 -69.39
C ASN A 51 40.11 28.56 -67.88
N TYR A 52 40.65 29.73 -67.52
CA TYR A 52 40.88 30.15 -66.12
C TYR A 52 39.63 30.82 -65.54
N GLY A 53 38.55 30.04 -65.39
CA GLY A 53 37.24 30.55 -64.98
C GLY A 53 37.05 30.77 -63.48
N ALA A 54 35.97 31.45 -63.11
CA ALA A 54 35.66 31.82 -61.72
C ALA A 54 35.50 30.60 -60.80
N SER A 55 34.99 29.46 -61.29
CA SER A 55 34.83 28.23 -60.49
C SER A 55 36.15 27.67 -59.96
N ASN A 56 37.28 28.06 -60.53
CA ASN A 56 38.59 27.62 -60.05
C ASN A 56 38.94 28.24 -58.70
N VAL A 57 38.26 29.30 -58.22
CA VAL A 57 38.59 29.93 -56.93
C VAL A 57 37.98 29.21 -55.73
N ASN A 58 37.15 28.18 -55.93
CA ASN A 58 36.49 27.47 -54.84
C ASN A 58 36.37 25.96 -55.09
N ASP A 59 37.27 25.42 -55.90
CA ASP A 59 37.38 23.99 -56.24
C ASP A 59 38.29 23.21 -55.27
N SER A 60 38.90 23.91 -54.28
CA SER A 60 39.84 23.35 -53.28
C SER A 60 41.14 22.82 -53.87
N ASN A 61 41.54 23.30 -55.04
CA ASN A 61 42.78 22.99 -55.70
C ASN A 61 43.62 24.26 -55.93
N GLN A 62 44.58 24.52 -55.03
CA GLN A 62 45.50 25.66 -55.15
C GLN A 62 46.34 25.66 -56.46
N GLY A 63 46.36 24.57 -57.24
CA GLY A 63 47.04 24.51 -58.54
C GLY A 63 46.25 25.13 -59.71
N THR A 64 44.93 25.29 -59.60
CA THR A 64 44.06 25.96 -60.58
C THR A 64 43.84 27.42 -60.18
N TYR A 65 43.46 28.28 -61.12
CA TYR A 65 43.22 29.70 -60.81
C TYR A 65 42.21 30.34 -61.78
N TRP A 66 41.57 31.41 -61.31
CA TRP A 66 40.87 32.38 -62.14
C TRP A 66 41.83 33.48 -62.58
N GLU A 67 41.75 33.90 -63.85
CA GLU A 67 42.45 35.08 -64.38
C GLU A 67 41.49 35.95 -65.17
N SER A 68 41.44 37.23 -64.83
CA SER A 68 40.68 38.25 -65.54
C SER A 68 41.36 38.75 -66.83
N SER A 69 40.66 39.57 -67.62
CA SER A 69 41.24 40.19 -68.81
C SER A 69 42.43 41.11 -68.48
N ASN A 70 43.52 40.96 -69.21
CA ASN A 70 44.74 41.76 -69.03
C ASN A 70 44.50 43.27 -69.23
N ASN A 71 45.13 44.08 -68.38
CA ASN A 71 45.12 45.54 -68.35
C ASN A 71 43.72 46.18 -68.16
N ALA A 72 42.77 45.45 -67.56
CA ALA A 72 41.38 45.89 -67.42
C ALA A 72 40.92 46.14 -65.97
N PHE A 73 41.84 46.45 -65.04
CA PHE A 73 41.46 46.74 -63.66
C PHE A 73 40.48 47.93 -63.55
N PRO A 74 39.51 47.93 -62.61
CA PRO A 74 39.27 46.89 -61.62
C PRO A 74 38.57 45.65 -62.19
N GLN A 75 38.89 44.48 -61.64
CA GLN A 75 38.28 43.18 -62.00
C GLN A 75 37.80 42.50 -60.72
N TRP A 76 36.73 41.71 -60.79
CA TRP A 76 36.14 41.08 -59.62
C TRP A 76 35.83 39.60 -59.81
N VAL A 77 35.87 38.86 -58.69
CA VAL A 77 35.35 37.50 -58.55
C VAL A 77 34.45 37.44 -57.31
N GLN A 78 33.36 36.67 -57.40
CA GLN A 78 32.29 36.65 -56.42
C GLN A 78 31.80 35.22 -56.17
N ILE A 79 31.45 34.93 -54.92
CA ILE A 79 30.77 33.71 -54.49
C ILE A 79 29.35 34.05 -54.00
N ASP A 80 28.34 33.30 -54.46
CA ASP A 80 26.99 33.27 -53.86
C ASP A 80 26.92 32.16 -52.80
N LEU A 81 26.84 32.52 -51.52
CA LEU A 81 26.71 31.58 -50.40
C LEU A 81 25.35 30.85 -50.36
N SER A 82 24.44 31.17 -51.30
CA SER A 82 23.07 30.67 -51.48
C SER A 82 22.05 31.24 -50.48
N ALA A 83 22.49 31.68 -49.31
CA ALA A 83 21.71 32.39 -48.31
C ALA A 83 22.61 33.38 -47.54
N PRO A 84 22.06 34.41 -46.87
CA PRO A 84 22.85 35.27 -45.98
C PRO A 84 23.53 34.44 -44.88
N ALA A 85 24.84 34.59 -44.73
CA ALA A 85 25.65 33.93 -43.70
C ALA A 85 26.50 34.96 -42.96
N SER A 86 26.71 34.75 -41.66
CA SER A 86 27.63 35.56 -40.85
C SER A 86 29.07 35.11 -41.12
N ILE A 87 29.88 35.99 -41.68
CA ILE A 87 31.28 35.74 -42.04
C ILE A 87 32.18 36.74 -41.31
N ASP A 88 33.37 36.31 -40.91
CA ASP A 88 34.34 37.13 -40.17
C ASP A 88 35.79 36.95 -40.65
N GLN A 89 36.02 36.00 -41.56
CA GLN A 89 37.34 35.73 -42.11
C GLN A 89 37.25 35.27 -43.56
N ILE A 90 38.21 35.72 -44.38
CA ILE A 90 38.48 35.15 -45.69
C ILE A 90 39.94 34.74 -45.81
N VAL A 91 40.20 33.67 -46.56
CA VAL A 91 41.55 33.22 -46.90
C VAL A 91 41.68 33.18 -48.41
N LEU A 92 42.65 33.92 -48.92
CA LEU A 92 42.95 34.07 -50.33
C LEU A 92 44.25 33.35 -50.66
N LYS A 93 44.31 32.61 -51.76
CA LYS A 93 45.53 31.94 -52.20
C LYS A 93 45.86 32.20 -53.67
N LEU A 94 47.14 32.11 -54.00
CA LEU A 94 47.65 31.95 -55.36
C LEU A 94 48.37 30.60 -55.48
N PRO A 95 48.64 30.11 -56.71
CA PRO A 95 49.39 28.87 -56.88
C PRO A 95 50.73 28.90 -56.13
N SER A 96 51.01 27.83 -55.39
CA SER A 96 52.13 27.74 -54.45
C SER A 96 53.50 28.02 -55.08
N GLY A 97 53.68 27.67 -56.36
CA GLY A 97 54.92 27.89 -57.11
C GLY A 97 55.10 29.29 -57.71
N TRP A 98 54.13 30.20 -57.56
CA TRP A 98 54.21 31.55 -58.14
C TRP A 98 55.12 32.48 -57.35
N GLY A 99 55.86 33.35 -58.05
CA GLY A 99 56.72 34.35 -57.41
C GLY A 99 55.94 35.40 -56.60
N THR A 100 56.62 35.98 -55.60
CA THR A 100 56.08 36.99 -54.67
C THR A 100 55.45 38.17 -55.41
N ARG A 101 54.24 38.58 -55.01
CA ARG A 101 53.52 39.72 -55.59
C ARG A 101 52.54 40.33 -54.60
N THR A 102 52.17 41.58 -54.85
CA THR A 102 51.10 42.26 -54.11
C THR A 102 49.89 42.44 -55.02
N GLN A 103 48.71 42.02 -54.56
CA GLN A 103 47.44 42.38 -55.20
C GLN A 103 46.68 43.38 -54.32
N THR A 104 46.24 44.49 -54.92
CA THR A 104 45.42 45.49 -54.25
C THR A 104 43.96 45.17 -54.46
N LEU A 105 43.20 44.91 -53.40
CA LEU A 105 41.78 44.56 -53.48
C LEU A 105 40.97 45.03 -52.27
N SER A 106 39.65 45.16 -52.46
CA SER A 106 38.67 45.27 -51.37
C SER A 106 37.81 44.01 -51.28
N VAL A 107 37.26 43.75 -50.09
CA VAL A 107 36.27 42.68 -49.84
C VAL A 107 34.91 43.34 -49.71
N GLN A 108 33.95 42.91 -50.53
CA GLN A 108 32.62 43.51 -50.61
C GLN A 108 31.53 42.49 -50.31
N GLY A 109 30.48 42.94 -49.63
CA GLY A 109 29.28 42.15 -49.32
C GLY A 109 28.04 42.69 -50.01
N SER A 110 27.11 41.81 -50.35
CA SER A 110 25.77 42.14 -50.83
C SER A 110 24.74 41.10 -50.39
N SER A 111 23.51 41.54 -50.11
CA SER A 111 22.37 40.65 -49.86
C SER A 111 21.64 40.24 -51.14
N ASP A 112 21.74 41.03 -52.22
CA ASP A 112 20.97 40.88 -53.46
C ASP A 112 21.82 40.54 -54.70
N GLY A 113 23.14 40.63 -54.59
CA GLY A 113 24.08 40.29 -55.66
C GLY A 113 24.27 41.39 -56.69
N SER A 114 23.69 42.57 -56.47
CA SER A 114 23.72 43.74 -57.35
C SER A 114 24.30 44.99 -56.68
N SER A 115 23.95 45.28 -55.42
CA SER A 115 24.43 46.43 -54.66
C SER A 115 25.49 45.99 -53.64
N PHE A 116 26.74 46.45 -53.80
CA PHE A 116 27.87 46.02 -52.96
C PHE A 116 28.39 47.14 -52.07
N THR A 117 28.72 46.78 -50.83
CA THR A 117 29.40 47.65 -49.87
C THR A 117 30.69 47.00 -49.39
N ASP A 118 31.74 47.79 -49.19
CA ASP A 118 33.02 47.30 -48.67
C ASP A 118 32.83 46.77 -47.23
N ILE A 119 33.13 45.49 -47.03
CA ILE A 119 33.35 44.86 -45.72
C ILE A 119 34.76 45.20 -45.24
N VAL A 120 35.72 45.11 -46.14
CA VAL A 120 37.12 45.52 -45.93
C VAL A 120 37.51 46.44 -47.08
N GLY A 121 37.92 47.66 -46.73
CA GLY A 121 38.36 48.66 -47.72
C GLY A 121 39.60 48.20 -48.51
N SER A 122 39.83 48.85 -49.65
CA SER A 122 40.91 48.47 -50.57
C SER A 122 42.30 48.57 -49.94
N ALA A 123 43.06 47.46 -49.94
CA ALA A 123 44.43 47.40 -49.43
C ALA A 123 45.31 46.48 -50.30
N GLY A 124 46.63 46.68 -50.24
CA GLY A 124 47.61 45.82 -50.89
C GLY A 124 47.94 44.60 -50.04
N TYR A 125 47.71 43.40 -50.57
CA TYR A 125 47.97 42.13 -49.90
C TYR A 125 49.13 41.39 -50.56
N ASN A 126 50.18 41.11 -49.78
CA ASN A 126 51.40 40.48 -50.25
C ASN A 126 51.29 38.95 -50.22
N PHE A 127 51.26 38.33 -51.39
CA PHE A 127 51.34 36.89 -51.60
C PHE A 127 52.81 36.51 -51.78
N ASN A 128 53.36 35.77 -50.82
CA ASN A 128 54.74 35.32 -50.84
C ASN A 128 54.79 33.79 -50.62
N PRO A 129 55.38 33.01 -51.56
CA PRO A 129 55.46 31.56 -51.42
C PRO A 129 56.28 31.14 -50.19
N SER A 130 57.23 31.95 -49.72
CA SER A 130 58.14 31.58 -48.64
C SER A 130 57.58 31.79 -47.22
N THR A 131 56.53 32.59 -47.03
CA THR A 131 56.03 32.95 -45.69
C THR A 131 54.67 32.33 -45.36
N ALA A 132 53.84 32.03 -46.37
CA ALA A 132 52.51 31.47 -46.17
C ALA A 132 52.04 30.63 -47.37
N ASN A 133 52.97 30.08 -48.17
CA ASN A 133 52.64 29.30 -49.37
C ASN A 133 51.71 30.06 -50.33
N ASN A 134 51.98 31.35 -50.57
CA ASN A 134 51.10 32.24 -51.35
C ASN A 134 49.67 32.34 -50.81
N SER A 135 49.49 32.35 -49.49
CA SER A 135 48.21 32.57 -48.81
C SER A 135 48.20 33.90 -48.07
N VAL A 136 47.05 34.56 -48.06
CA VAL A 136 46.75 35.76 -47.26
C VAL A 136 45.44 35.54 -46.53
N THR A 137 45.44 35.80 -45.22
CA THR A 137 44.22 35.77 -44.39
C THR A 137 43.79 37.20 -44.07
N ILE A 138 42.50 37.50 -44.27
CA ILE A 138 41.91 38.80 -43.98
C ILE A 138 40.79 38.56 -42.95
N ASN A 139 40.98 39.13 -41.76
CA ASN A 139 39.99 39.09 -40.68
C ASN A 139 39.26 40.43 -40.59
N PHE A 140 37.97 40.39 -40.27
CA PHE A 140 37.15 41.57 -40.08
C PHE A 140 36.02 41.27 -39.06
N SER A 141 35.36 42.32 -38.57
CA SER A 141 34.20 42.14 -37.68
C SER A 141 33.10 41.35 -38.39
N ALA A 142 32.52 40.36 -37.69
CA ALA A 142 31.49 39.50 -38.25
C ALA A 142 30.38 40.30 -38.94
N THR A 143 30.12 39.97 -40.21
CA THR A 143 29.11 40.63 -41.04
C THR A 143 28.24 39.59 -41.72
N THR A 144 26.94 39.85 -41.79
CA THR A 144 25.99 38.95 -42.46
C THR A 144 25.82 39.37 -43.90
N THR A 145 26.16 38.48 -44.84
CA THR A 145 26.03 38.74 -46.27
C THR A 145 25.77 37.47 -47.05
N ARG A 146 25.18 37.56 -48.25
CA ARG A 146 24.95 36.38 -49.11
C ARG A 146 26.00 36.29 -50.21
N TYR A 147 26.34 37.42 -50.82
CA TYR A 147 27.30 37.50 -51.91
C TYR A 147 28.57 38.16 -51.41
N VAL A 148 29.70 37.48 -51.56
CA VAL A 148 31.02 38.02 -51.19
C VAL A 148 31.83 38.21 -52.47
N ARG A 149 32.33 39.42 -52.69
CA ARG A 149 33.06 39.81 -53.90
C ARG A 149 34.42 40.38 -53.55
N LEU A 150 35.47 39.94 -54.25
CA LEU A 150 36.78 40.58 -54.23
C LEU A 150 36.86 41.52 -55.42
N ASN A 151 37.12 42.80 -55.17
CA ASN A 151 37.32 43.79 -56.22
C ASN A 151 38.80 44.17 -56.29
N VAL A 152 39.51 43.63 -57.27
CA VAL A 152 40.96 43.76 -57.43
C VAL A 152 41.28 44.92 -58.37
N THR A 153 42.11 45.85 -57.93
CA THR A 153 42.45 47.08 -58.65
C THR A 153 43.90 47.14 -59.14
N ASN A 154 44.79 46.27 -58.63
CA ASN A 154 46.17 46.18 -59.09
C ASN A 154 46.79 44.80 -58.75
N ASN A 155 47.75 44.36 -59.55
CA ASN A 155 48.58 43.16 -59.29
C ASN A 155 50.01 43.44 -59.78
N THR A 156 51.01 43.33 -58.90
CA THR A 156 52.41 43.61 -59.27
C THR A 156 53.08 42.48 -60.05
N GLY A 157 52.51 41.26 -60.04
CA GLY A 157 53.09 40.09 -60.68
C GLY A 157 52.61 39.84 -62.12
N TRP A 158 51.46 40.39 -62.50
CA TRP A 158 50.85 40.20 -63.83
C TRP A 158 49.80 41.30 -64.09
N PRO A 159 49.55 41.73 -65.34
CA PRO A 159 48.59 42.80 -65.63
C PRO A 159 47.10 42.40 -65.50
N ALA A 160 46.75 41.37 -64.72
CA ALA A 160 45.37 40.93 -64.48
C ALA A 160 45.14 40.52 -63.02
N ALA A 161 43.89 40.55 -62.56
CA ALA A 161 43.50 39.93 -61.29
C ALA A 161 43.59 38.40 -61.44
N GLN A 162 44.25 37.76 -60.48
CA GLN A 162 44.46 36.31 -60.47
C GLN A 162 44.19 35.75 -59.07
N LEU A 163 43.52 34.61 -58.95
CA LEU A 163 43.25 33.99 -57.65
C LEU A 163 43.08 32.47 -57.78
N SER A 164 43.72 31.68 -56.91
CA SER A 164 43.55 30.22 -56.88
C SER A 164 42.50 29.76 -55.88
N GLU A 165 42.42 30.38 -54.70
CA GLU A 165 41.37 30.05 -53.73
C GLU A 165 40.78 31.32 -53.10
N PHE A 166 39.48 31.31 -52.92
CA PHE A 166 38.66 32.28 -52.22
C PHE A 166 37.83 31.56 -51.15
N GLU A 167 38.46 31.32 -50.00
CA GLU A 167 37.83 30.64 -48.88
C GLU A 167 37.13 31.68 -47.97
N ILE A 168 35.90 31.37 -47.56
CA ILE A 168 35.07 32.27 -46.74
C ILE A 168 34.67 31.50 -45.48
N TYR A 169 35.04 32.03 -44.33
CA TYR A 169 34.79 31.41 -43.03
C TYR A 169 33.87 32.29 -42.19
N GLY A 170 33.09 31.64 -41.34
CA GLY A 170 32.19 32.30 -40.40
C GLY A 170 32.12 31.58 -39.06
N THR A 171 31.56 32.26 -38.07
CA THR A 171 31.17 31.67 -36.79
C THR A 171 29.88 30.85 -36.96
N ASP A 172 29.96 29.53 -36.86
CA ASP A 172 28.81 28.60 -36.74
C ASP A 172 27.83 29.11 -35.66
N ASN A 173 26.51 29.25 -35.85
CA ASN A 173 25.55 28.31 -36.41
C ASN A 173 24.23 28.99 -36.87
N THR A 174 23.99 29.19 -38.17
CA THR A 174 22.60 29.29 -38.68
C THR A 174 22.44 28.57 -40.02
N ASN A 175 22.05 27.30 -39.94
CA ASN A 175 21.50 26.54 -41.06
C ASN A 175 20.13 27.17 -41.42
N PRO A 176 19.89 27.64 -42.67
CA PRO A 176 18.61 28.22 -43.06
C PRO A 176 17.56 27.10 -43.11
N GLY A 177 16.83 26.93 -41.99
CA GLY A 177 15.85 25.85 -41.82
C GLY A 177 15.77 25.30 -40.39
N GLN A 178 16.67 25.69 -39.49
CA GLN A 178 16.49 25.36 -38.08
C GLN A 178 15.45 26.30 -37.45
N PRO A 179 14.41 25.77 -36.78
CA PRO A 179 13.45 26.59 -36.05
C PRO A 179 14.14 27.52 -35.04
N THR A 180 13.71 28.78 -34.99
CA THR A 180 14.12 29.71 -33.94
C THR A 180 13.31 29.43 -32.67
N GLY A 181 14.00 29.14 -31.56
CA GLY A 181 13.39 28.91 -30.25
C GLY A 181 13.79 27.57 -29.62
N SER A 182 13.33 27.32 -28.39
CA SER A 182 13.57 26.04 -27.71
C SER A 182 12.51 25.00 -28.09
N ASN A 183 12.89 23.72 -28.09
CA ASN A 183 11.94 22.62 -28.23
C ASN A 183 11.01 22.57 -27.00
N ILE A 184 9.72 22.88 -27.18
CA ILE A 184 8.72 22.92 -26.11
C ILE A 184 8.04 21.56 -25.86
N ALA A 185 8.40 20.52 -26.62
CA ALA A 185 7.81 19.18 -26.51
C ALA A 185 8.51 18.29 -25.47
N ILE A 186 9.74 18.62 -25.04
CA ILE A 186 10.56 17.77 -24.17
C ILE A 186 9.83 17.48 -22.86
N GLY A 187 9.71 16.19 -22.51
CA GLY A 187 9.09 15.72 -21.27
C GLY A 187 7.57 15.97 -21.14
N LYS A 188 6.91 16.49 -22.19
CA LYS A 188 5.45 16.67 -22.24
C LYS A 188 4.73 15.33 -22.43
N GLN A 189 3.44 15.27 -22.13
CA GLN A 189 2.68 14.03 -22.24
C GLN A 189 2.48 13.65 -23.71
N LEU A 190 2.89 12.43 -24.08
CA LEU A 190 2.64 11.81 -25.37
C LEU A 190 1.69 10.60 -25.22
N THR A 191 0.73 10.48 -26.13
CA THR A 191 -0.17 9.31 -26.23
C THR A 191 -0.17 8.80 -27.66
N ALA A 192 -0.20 7.49 -27.84
CA ALA A 192 -0.23 6.86 -29.16
C ALA A 192 -1.46 5.97 -29.30
N THR A 193 -1.95 5.79 -30.53
CA THR A 193 -3.05 4.83 -30.80
C THR A 193 -2.64 3.38 -30.55
N SER A 194 -1.34 3.10 -30.66
CA SER A 194 -0.73 1.80 -30.38
C SER A 194 0.77 1.94 -30.16
N THR A 195 1.37 0.93 -29.55
CA THR A 195 2.82 0.73 -29.50
C THR A 195 3.12 -0.74 -29.76
N THR A 196 4.28 -1.01 -30.36
CA THR A 196 4.86 -2.34 -30.46
C THR A 196 6.02 -2.49 -29.47
N GLN A 197 6.06 -3.62 -28.75
CA GLN A 197 7.12 -3.94 -27.78
C GLN A 197 7.33 -2.80 -26.76
N ASN A 198 8.58 -2.41 -26.53
CA ASN A 198 8.98 -1.36 -25.58
C ASN A 198 9.19 0.01 -26.26
N PHE A 199 8.78 0.17 -27.53
CA PHE A 199 8.91 1.43 -28.30
C PHE A 199 7.75 2.39 -28.00
N VAL A 200 7.65 2.79 -26.74
CA VAL A 200 6.53 3.56 -26.17
C VAL A 200 6.54 5.03 -26.60
N ALA A 201 5.38 5.68 -26.50
CA ALA A 201 5.17 7.06 -26.94
C ALA A 201 6.13 8.08 -26.30
N SER A 202 6.48 7.90 -25.02
CA SER A 202 7.40 8.79 -24.29
C SER A 202 8.83 8.80 -24.83
N ASN A 203 9.22 7.78 -25.60
CA ASN A 203 10.54 7.76 -26.25
C ASN A 203 10.65 8.78 -27.39
N ALA A 204 9.56 9.40 -27.82
CA ALA A 204 9.56 10.36 -28.92
C ALA A 204 9.74 11.82 -28.44
N ASN A 205 10.00 12.08 -27.17
CA ASN A 205 10.31 13.43 -26.67
C ASN A 205 11.21 13.44 -25.43
N ASP A 206 12.08 12.43 -25.33
CA ASP A 206 13.06 12.28 -24.25
C ASP A 206 14.42 12.94 -24.60
N ASP A 207 14.51 13.60 -25.76
CA ASP A 207 15.70 14.22 -26.33
C ASP A 207 16.81 13.19 -26.64
N ASN A 208 16.44 11.93 -26.85
CA ASN A 208 17.35 10.83 -27.12
C ASN A 208 16.99 10.12 -28.43
N THR A 209 17.67 10.50 -29.52
CA THR A 209 17.46 9.86 -30.83
C THR A 209 17.82 8.36 -30.91
N ASN A 210 18.35 7.74 -29.86
CA ASN A 210 18.60 6.29 -29.80
C ASN A 210 17.37 5.49 -29.39
N THR A 211 16.44 6.12 -28.67
CA THR A 211 15.11 5.57 -28.34
C THR A 211 14.11 6.06 -29.38
N TYR A 212 12.97 5.37 -29.52
CA TYR A 212 11.92 5.77 -30.44
C TYR A 212 10.57 5.17 -30.06
N TRP A 213 9.50 5.82 -30.55
CA TRP A 213 8.16 5.27 -30.59
C TRP A 213 7.92 4.52 -31.90
N GLU A 214 7.25 3.37 -31.84
CA GLU A 214 6.76 2.61 -33.00
C GLU A 214 5.33 2.12 -32.77
N GLY A 215 4.42 2.39 -33.73
CA GLY A 215 3.05 1.88 -33.71
C GLY A 215 2.93 0.39 -34.05
N SER A 216 1.72 -0.18 -33.99
CA SER A 216 1.47 -1.59 -34.37
C SER A 216 0.83 -1.79 -35.77
N GLY A 217 0.54 -0.70 -36.48
CA GLY A 217 0.01 -0.70 -37.86
C GLY A 217 -0.48 0.67 -38.30
N PHE A 218 -0.82 0.82 -39.59
CA PHE A 218 -1.34 2.08 -40.14
C PHE A 218 -2.88 2.16 -40.10
N PRO A 219 -3.47 3.37 -39.90
CA PRO A 219 -2.79 4.60 -39.51
C PRO A 219 -2.26 4.52 -38.06
N SER A 220 -1.05 5.03 -37.83
CA SER A 220 -0.48 5.18 -36.49
C SER A 220 -0.56 6.66 -36.10
N ALA A 221 -1.14 6.98 -34.94
CA ALA A 221 -1.21 8.36 -34.48
C ALA A 221 -0.43 8.55 -33.17
N LEU A 222 0.31 9.67 -33.08
CA LEU A 222 1.09 10.09 -31.93
C LEU A 222 0.69 11.52 -31.56
N THR A 223 0.16 11.70 -30.34
CA THR A 223 -0.45 12.95 -29.88
C THR A 223 0.31 13.54 -28.71
N LEU A 224 0.80 14.77 -28.88
CA LEU A 224 1.48 15.59 -27.89
C LEU A 224 0.50 16.55 -27.22
N ASP A 225 0.52 16.61 -25.88
CA ASP A 225 -0.18 17.62 -25.08
C ASP A 225 0.80 18.62 -24.47
N LEU A 226 0.76 19.87 -24.93
CA LEU A 226 1.61 20.96 -24.44
C LEU A 226 1.12 21.51 -23.08
N GLY A 227 -0.08 21.13 -22.64
CA GLY A 227 -0.73 21.55 -21.39
C GLY A 227 -1.61 22.79 -21.54
N ALA A 228 -1.14 23.79 -22.29
CA ALA A 228 -1.86 25.02 -22.62
C ALA A 228 -1.55 25.45 -24.07
N ASP A 229 -2.27 26.45 -24.56
CA ASP A 229 -2.04 27.01 -25.89
C ASP A 229 -0.60 27.54 -26.06
N HIS A 230 0.01 27.14 -27.16
CA HIS A 230 1.28 27.67 -27.65
C HIS A 230 1.10 28.13 -29.09
N ASN A 231 1.73 29.27 -29.41
CA ASN A 231 1.87 29.74 -30.78
C ASN A 231 3.10 29.05 -31.38
N ILE A 232 2.87 28.00 -32.16
CA ILE A 232 3.93 27.21 -32.79
C ILE A 232 4.30 27.79 -34.15
N THR A 233 5.55 27.59 -34.55
CA THR A 233 6.09 28.03 -35.86
C THR A 233 6.60 26.86 -36.70
N SER A 234 6.95 25.74 -36.06
CA SER A 234 7.41 24.53 -36.75
C SER A 234 7.43 23.30 -35.84
N ILE A 235 7.51 22.15 -36.49
CA ILE A 235 7.74 20.84 -35.88
C ILE A 235 9.03 20.27 -36.51
N VAL A 236 9.88 19.63 -35.71
CA VAL A 236 11.02 18.86 -36.20
C VAL A 236 10.81 17.41 -35.81
N LEU A 237 10.82 16.53 -36.80
CA LEU A 237 10.71 15.09 -36.58
C LEU A 237 12.04 14.44 -36.87
N LYS A 238 12.49 13.53 -36.00
CA LYS A 238 13.70 12.75 -36.21
C LYS A 238 13.43 11.26 -36.12
N LEU A 239 14.25 10.50 -36.83
CA LEU A 239 14.47 9.07 -36.60
C LEU A 239 15.90 8.87 -36.10
N ASN A 240 16.20 7.65 -35.65
CA ASN A 240 17.55 7.33 -35.21
C ASN A 240 18.58 7.62 -36.33
N PRO A 241 19.66 8.37 -36.05
CA PRO A 241 20.60 8.82 -37.07
C PRO A 241 21.56 7.72 -37.56
N ALA A 242 21.58 6.54 -36.92
CA ALA A 242 22.45 5.45 -37.30
C ALA A 242 22.21 5.02 -38.77
N SER A 243 23.28 4.66 -39.49
CA SER A 243 23.20 4.22 -40.88
C SER A 243 22.35 2.96 -41.09
N ALA A 244 22.15 2.15 -40.04
CA ALA A 244 21.22 1.02 -40.03
C ALA A 244 19.75 1.45 -40.27
N TRP A 245 19.41 2.70 -39.93
CA TRP A 245 18.13 3.33 -40.26
C TRP A 245 18.17 3.92 -41.66
N SER A 246 18.21 3.05 -42.67
CA SER A 246 18.26 3.44 -44.09
C SER A 246 17.22 4.52 -44.45
N THR A 247 17.54 5.29 -45.50
CA THR A 247 16.66 6.33 -46.05
C THR A 247 15.25 5.81 -46.24
N ARG A 248 14.28 6.50 -45.63
CA ARG A 248 12.86 6.09 -45.69
C ARG A 248 11.93 7.28 -45.78
N THR A 249 10.77 7.05 -46.35
CA THR A 249 9.73 8.06 -46.53
C THR A 249 8.51 7.68 -45.70
N GLN A 250 8.02 8.61 -44.89
CA GLN A 250 6.76 8.47 -44.16
C GLN A 250 5.72 9.47 -44.68
N THR A 251 4.47 9.04 -44.85
CA THR A 251 3.36 9.96 -45.17
C THR A 251 2.73 10.45 -43.88
N ILE A 252 2.93 11.72 -43.57
CA ILE A 252 2.57 12.34 -42.29
C ILE A 252 1.57 13.46 -42.53
N GLN A 253 0.47 13.44 -41.77
CA GLN A 253 -0.44 14.55 -41.59
C GLN A 253 -0.23 15.15 -40.20
N VAL A 254 -0.23 16.49 -40.10
CA VAL A 254 -0.18 17.19 -38.81
C VAL A 254 -1.56 17.76 -38.51
N LEU A 255 -2.12 17.33 -37.39
CA LEU A 255 -3.39 17.80 -36.86
C LEU A 255 -3.16 18.56 -35.56
N GLY A 256 -4.06 19.47 -35.20
CA GLY A 256 -4.01 20.11 -33.89
C GLY A 256 -5.30 20.81 -33.50
N HIS A 257 -5.41 21.13 -32.22
CA HIS A 257 -6.49 21.94 -31.68
C HIS A 257 -5.99 22.79 -30.51
N ASN A 258 -6.69 23.91 -30.26
CA ASN A 258 -6.38 24.82 -29.15
C ASN A 258 -7.03 24.35 -27.84
N GLN A 259 -6.76 25.05 -26.75
CA GLN A 259 -7.22 24.71 -25.40
C GLN A 259 -8.73 24.90 -25.21
N ASN A 260 -9.41 25.57 -26.15
CA ASN A 260 -10.86 25.84 -26.12
C ASN A 260 -11.67 24.85 -26.95
N THR A 261 -11.01 23.91 -27.63
CA THR A 261 -11.65 22.91 -28.49
C THR A 261 -11.09 21.52 -28.19
N THR A 262 -11.79 20.47 -28.62
CA THR A 262 -11.36 19.07 -28.44
C THR A 262 -11.24 18.32 -29.77
N THR A 263 -11.70 18.93 -30.87
CA THR A 263 -11.69 18.31 -32.20
C THR A 263 -10.44 18.71 -32.96
N PHE A 264 -9.67 17.73 -33.43
CA PHE A 264 -8.47 17.95 -34.23
C PHE A 264 -8.82 18.55 -35.60
N SER A 265 -8.16 19.67 -35.92
CA SER A 265 -8.23 20.33 -37.22
C SER A 265 -6.96 20.05 -38.03
N ASN A 266 -7.06 20.11 -39.37
CA ASN A 266 -5.91 19.90 -40.25
C ASN A 266 -4.99 21.12 -40.25
N LEU A 267 -3.75 20.94 -39.77
CA LEU A 267 -2.72 22.00 -39.79
C LEU A 267 -1.80 21.85 -41.01
N VAL A 268 -1.40 20.60 -41.31
CA VAL A 268 -0.64 20.25 -42.51
C VAL A 268 -1.24 18.98 -43.10
N SER A 269 -1.71 19.08 -44.34
CA SER A 269 -2.30 17.94 -45.06
C SER A 269 -1.30 16.81 -45.25
N ALA A 270 -1.80 15.58 -45.31
CA ALA A 270 -0.98 14.37 -45.47
C ALA A 270 -0.03 14.48 -46.69
N GLN A 271 1.28 14.35 -46.46
CA GLN A 271 2.28 14.39 -47.52
C GLN A 271 3.52 13.55 -47.16
N PRO A 272 4.28 13.06 -48.16
CA PRO A 272 5.47 12.26 -47.92
C PRO A 272 6.65 13.12 -47.44
N TYR A 273 7.34 12.64 -46.41
CA TYR A 273 8.59 13.21 -45.92
C TYR A 273 9.70 12.17 -45.89
N THR A 274 10.86 12.53 -46.43
CA THR A 274 12.01 11.62 -46.53
C THR A 274 13.02 11.90 -45.43
N PHE A 275 13.30 10.89 -44.62
CA PHE A 275 14.33 10.87 -43.59
C PHE A 275 15.57 10.20 -44.19
N ASN A 276 16.69 10.92 -44.23
CA ASN A 276 17.95 10.45 -44.79
C ASN A 276 19.06 10.47 -43.71
N PRO A 277 19.77 9.36 -43.44
CA PRO A 277 20.87 9.33 -42.48
C PRO A 277 21.97 10.35 -42.76
N ALA A 278 22.22 10.69 -44.04
CA ALA A 278 23.21 11.69 -44.43
C ALA A 278 22.85 13.11 -43.95
N SER A 279 21.57 13.37 -43.70
CA SER A 279 21.06 14.60 -43.09
C SER A 279 20.59 14.39 -41.65
N GLY A 280 21.11 13.36 -40.97
CA GLY A 280 20.80 13.05 -39.57
C GLY A 280 19.39 12.52 -39.34
N ASN A 281 18.74 11.94 -40.36
CA ASN A 281 17.38 11.41 -40.29
C ASN A 281 16.39 12.41 -39.66
N THR A 282 16.50 13.67 -40.07
CA THR A 282 15.73 14.78 -39.51
C THR A 282 14.98 15.51 -40.62
N ILE A 283 13.74 15.91 -40.33
CA ILE A 283 12.94 16.81 -41.17
C ILE A 283 12.40 17.97 -40.34
N THR A 284 12.19 19.11 -40.98
CA THR A 284 11.48 20.26 -40.40
C THR A 284 10.20 20.50 -41.18
N ILE A 285 9.07 20.61 -40.47
CA ILE A 285 7.75 20.93 -40.99
C ILE A 285 7.39 22.34 -40.51
N PRO A 286 7.38 23.37 -41.37
CA PRO A 286 6.85 24.69 -41.02
C PRO A 286 5.35 24.59 -40.73
N VAL A 287 4.90 25.07 -39.58
CA VAL A 287 3.48 25.09 -39.20
C VAL A 287 3.22 26.23 -38.24
N THR A 288 2.34 27.16 -38.62
CA THR A 288 1.94 28.28 -37.76
C THR A 288 0.53 28.06 -37.25
N ALA A 289 0.39 27.81 -35.95
CA ALA A 289 -0.89 27.57 -35.30
C ALA A 289 -0.85 27.89 -33.81
N THR A 290 -2.00 28.19 -33.21
CA THR A 290 -2.18 28.19 -31.76
C THR A 290 -2.77 26.84 -31.35
N VAL A 291 -2.02 26.05 -30.58
CA VAL A 291 -2.37 24.67 -30.24
C VAL A 291 -2.06 24.35 -28.80
N LYS A 292 -2.94 23.57 -28.18
CA LYS A 292 -2.67 22.83 -26.95
C LYS A 292 -2.22 21.42 -27.26
N ARG A 293 -2.86 20.78 -28.25
CA ARG A 293 -2.55 19.41 -28.67
C ARG A 293 -2.20 19.35 -30.14
N ILE A 294 -1.20 18.54 -30.45
CA ILE A 294 -0.71 18.28 -31.81
C ILE A 294 -0.67 16.78 -32.02
N GLN A 295 -1.20 16.29 -33.13
CA GLN A 295 -1.20 14.88 -33.49
C GLN A 295 -0.53 14.67 -34.83
N LEU A 296 0.44 13.76 -34.88
CA LEU A 296 0.95 13.18 -36.11
C LEU A 296 0.04 12.01 -36.47
N ASN A 297 -0.51 12.00 -37.67
CA ASN A 297 -1.23 10.88 -38.23
C ASN A 297 -0.41 10.31 -39.40
N ILE A 298 0.21 9.14 -39.18
CA ILE A 298 1.14 8.51 -40.12
C ILE A 298 0.43 7.35 -40.82
N THR A 299 0.41 7.37 -42.14
CA THR A 299 -0.36 6.40 -42.96
C THR A 299 0.50 5.48 -43.81
N SER A 300 1.79 5.78 -43.98
CA SER A 300 2.76 4.88 -44.60
C SER A 300 4.18 5.16 -44.12
N ASN A 301 5.04 4.14 -44.19
CA ASN A 301 6.48 4.20 -43.92
C ASN A 301 7.17 3.19 -44.86
N THR A 302 8.17 3.61 -45.65
CA THR A 302 8.88 2.69 -46.55
C THR A 302 9.92 1.81 -45.84
N GLY A 303 10.22 2.08 -44.57
CA GLY A 303 11.22 1.36 -43.78
C GLY A 303 10.68 0.46 -42.66
N ALA A 304 9.36 0.49 -42.39
CA ALA A 304 8.70 -0.30 -41.35
C ALA A 304 7.21 -0.49 -41.65
N GLN A 305 6.52 -1.36 -40.89
CA GLN A 305 5.10 -1.66 -41.06
C GLN A 305 4.15 -0.71 -40.30
N SER A 306 4.70 0.30 -39.63
CA SER A 306 3.96 1.31 -38.85
C SER A 306 4.70 2.64 -38.82
N GLY A 307 4.10 3.66 -38.19
CA GLY A 307 4.76 4.94 -37.95
C GLY A 307 5.87 4.83 -36.91
N GLN A 308 6.99 5.49 -37.17
CA GLN A 308 8.14 5.55 -36.25
C GLN A 308 8.56 7.00 -36.04
N ILE A 309 8.83 7.39 -34.80
CA ILE A 309 9.38 8.72 -34.44
C ILE A 309 10.35 8.56 -33.28
N ALA A 310 11.60 8.97 -33.47
CA ALA A 310 12.59 9.05 -32.39
C ALA A 310 12.49 10.37 -31.63
N GLU A 311 12.21 11.47 -32.33
CA GLU A 311 11.98 12.77 -31.69
C GLU A 311 10.86 13.53 -32.39
N PHE A 312 9.86 13.96 -31.61
CA PHE A 312 8.75 14.83 -31.99
C PHE A 312 8.95 16.18 -31.30
N GLN A 313 9.74 17.03 -31.94
CA GLN A 313 10.12 18.34 -31.41
C GLN A 313 9.16 19.41 -31.93
N VAL A 314 8.77 20.35 -31.07
CA VAL A 314 7.86 21.45 -31.43
C VAL A 314 8.50 22.75 -31.02
N PHE A 315 8.43 23.76 -31.90
CA PHE A 315 9.04 25.07 -31.68
C PHE A 315 7.97 26.15 -31.75
N GLY A 316 8.01 27.05 -30.77
CA GLY A 316 7.01 28.08 -30.58
C GLY A 316 7.19 28.82 -29.27
N THR A 317 6.24 29.70 -28.95
CA THR A 317 6.18 30.40 -27.67
C THR A 317 4.84 30.11 -26.98
N PRO A 318 4.80 30.07 -25.63
CA PRO A 318 3.53 29.99 -24.90
C PRO A 318 2.57 31.11 -25.33
N ALA A 319 1.30 30.77 -25.56
CA ALA A 319 0.27 31.77 -25.78
C ALA A 319 -0.09 32.48 -24.47
N ALA A 320 -0.81 33.60 -24.57
CA ALA A 320 -1.14 34.38 -23.39
C ALA A 320 -2.09 33.62 -22.46
N ASN A 321 -1.67 33.38 -21.22
CA ASN A 321 -2.45 32.70 -20.18
C ASN A 321 -2.18 33.36 -18.81
N PRO A 322 -3.14 33.31 -17.87
CA PRO A 322 -2.89 33.68 -16.48
C PRO A 322 -1.80 32.83 -15.83
N ASP A 323 -1.24 33.31 -14.73
CA ASP A 323 -0.34 32.54 -13.86
C ASP A 323 -0.55 33.06 -12.43
N LEU A 324 -1.38 32.35 -11.65
CA LEU A 324 -1.73 32.71 -10.29
C LEU A 324 -0.70 32.14 -9.33
N THR A 325 -0.14 33.01 -8.50
CA THR A 325 0.76 32.60 -7.43
C THR A 325 0.36 33.26 -6.12
N ILE A 326 0.70 32.61 -5.02
CA ILE A 326 0.54 33.21 -3.69
C ILE A 326 1.89 33.81 -3.29
N THR A 327 1.93 35.12 -3.11
CA THR A 327 3.17 35.84 -2.81
C THR A 327 3.41 36.01 -1.31
N ASP A 328 2.35 35.93 -0.50
CA ASP A 328 2.45 36.07 0.95
C ASP A 328 1.26 35.40 1.66
N ILE A 329 1.50 34.93 2.88
CA ILE A 329 0.48 34.45 3.82
C ILE A 329 0.75 35.07 5.19
N SER A 330 -0.29 35.57 5.85
CA SER A 330 -0.18 36.08 7.22
C SER A 330 -1.38 35.65 8.07
N TRP A 331 -1.30 35.86 9.38
CA TRP A 331 -2.41 35.61 10.29
C TRP A 331 -2.55 36.70 11.34
N SER A 332 -3.75 36.84 11.89
CA SER A 332 -4.07 37.75 12.99
C SER A 332 -4.96 37.06 14.03
N PRO A 333 -4.72 37.24 15.34
CA PRO A 333 -3.63 38.04 15.94
C PRO A 333 -2.25 37.35 15.77
N ALA A 334 -1.16 38.13 15.85
CA ALA A 334 0.20 37.63 15.62
C ALA A 334 0.68 36.62 16.68
N SER A 335 0.15 36.71 17.91
CA SER A 335 0.42 35.78 19.00
C SER A 335 -0.91 35.30 19.61
N PRO A 336 -1.62 34.39 18.90
CA PRO A 336 -2.89 33.87 19.37
C PRO A 336 -2.70 32.93 20.56
N ASN A 337 -3.73 32.87 21.39
CA ASN A 337 -3.95 31.78 22.35
C ASN A 337 -5.23 31.03 21.98
N GLU A 338 -5.59 30.01 22.75
CA GLU A 338 -6.73 29.14 22.45
C GLU A 338 -8.09 29.85 22.39
N ASN A 339 -8.20 31.06 22.95
CA ASN A 339 -9.42 31.88 22.89
C ASN A 339 -9.43 32.86 21.71
N SER A 340 -8.35 32.95 20.94
CA SER A 340 -8.22 33.89 19.83
C SER A 340 -8.95 33.36 18.60
N SER A 341 -9.84 34.17 18.01
CA SER A 341 -10.35 33.88 16.66
C SER A 341 -9.26 34.24 15.65
N ILE A 342 -8.75 33.25 14.92
CA ILE A 342 -7.62 33.41 14.01
C ILE A 342 -8.14 33.70 12.60
N THR A 343 -7.68 34.81 12.01
CA THR A 343 -7.90 35.12 10.59
C THR A 343 -6.63 34.81 9.81
N LEU A 344 -6.72 33.97 8.78
CA LEU A 344 -5.65 33.70 7.82
C LEU A 344 -5.85 34.59 6.60
N ASN A 345 -4.77 35.19 6.09
CA ASN A 345 -4.76 36.06 4.92
C ASN A 345 -3.76 35.53 3.89
N ALA A 346 -4.07 35.66 2.60
CA ALA A 346 -3.15 35.39 1.51
C ALA A 346 -3.19 36.51 0.48
N THR A 347 -2.04 36.80 -0.13
CA THR A 347 -1.92 37.67 -1.30
C THR A 347 -1.79 36.81 -2.55
N VAL A 348 -2.82 36.79 -3.38
CA VAL A 348 -2.80 36.13 -4.69
C VAL A 348 -2.37 37.15 -5.73
N LYS A 349 -1.45 36.78 -6.62
CA LYS A 349 -1.00 37.61 -7.73
C LYS A 349 -1.13 36.84 -9.03
N ASN A 350 -1.65 37.50 -10.06
CA ASN A 350 -1.53 37.01 -11.42
C ASN A 350 -0.22 37.54 -12.03
N ILE A 351 0.83 36.73 -12.11
CA ILE A 351 2.10 37.06 -12.74
C ILE A 351 2.14 36.73 -14.24
N GLY A 352 1.05 36.16 -14.76
CA GLY A 352 0.90 35.81 -16.17
C GLY A 352 0.64 37.03 -17.04
N ASN A 353 0.54 36.78 -18.35
CA ASN A 353 0.37 37.82 -19.37
C ASN A 353 -1.07 37.89 -19.92
N ALA A 354 -2.02 37.17 -19.32
CA ALA A 354 -3.45 37.30 -19.57
C ALA A 354 -4.25 37.44 -18.26
N ALA A 355 -5.47 37.96 -18.35
CA ALA A 355 -6.36 38.10 -17.19
C ALA A 355 -6.92 36.75 -16.73
N SER A 356 -6.89 36.49 -15.43
CA SER A 356 -7.52 35.33 -14.80
C SER A 356 -9.01 35.59 -14.55
N PRO A 357 -9.90 34.64 -14.87
CA PRO A 357 -11.23 34.58 -14.28
C PRO A 357 -11.19 34.47 -12.74
N ALA A 358 -12.35 34.65 -12.10
CA ALA A 358 -12.48 34.44 -10.66
C ALA A 358 -12.23 32.97 -10.28
N THR A 359 -11.61 32.73 -9.13
CA THR A 359 -11.27 31.39 -8.60
C THR A 359 -11.30 31.42 -7.06
N THR A 360 -10.66 30.46 -6.39
CA THR A 360 -10.61 30.33 -4.93
C THR A 360 -9.19 30.07 -4.41
N VAL A 361 -8.95 30.43 -3.15
CA VAL A 361 -7.80 29.99 -2.35
C VAL A 361 -8.27 29.12 -1.21
N ASN A 362 -7.65 27.95 -1.06
CA ASN A 362 -7.82 27.06 0.08
C ASN A 362 -6.67 27.28 1.08
N PHE A 363 -6.99 27.54 2.34
CA PHE A 363 -6.04 27.67 3.44
C PHE A 363 -5.94 26.38 4.23
N TYR A 364 -4.75 26.03 4.71
CA TYR A 364 -4.47 24.79 5.42
C TYR A 364 -3.69 25.05 6.72
N LEU A 365 -4.03 24.27 7.75
CA LEU A 365 -3.27 24.17 9.01
C LEU A 365 -2.87 22.71 9.22
N ASN A 366 -1.56 22.41 9.25
CA ASN A 366 -1.04 21.04 9.36
C ASN A 366 -1.66 20.07 8.34
N GLN A 367 -1.88 20.54 7.10
CA GLN A 367 -2.53 19.83 5.98
C GLN A 367 -4.07 19.70 6.06
N SER A 368 -4.73 20.12 7.15
CA SER A 368 -6.19 20.16 7.23
C SER A 368 -6.74 21.47 6.65
N LEU A 369 -7.79 21.39 5.83
CA LEU A 369 -8.45 22.56 5.24
C LEU A 369 -9.03 23.45 6.34
N ALA A 370 -8.48 24.64 6.50
CA ALA A 370 -8.91 25.65 7.47
C ALA A 370 -10.04 26.53 6.93
N GLY A 371 -10.15 26.66 5.60
CA GLY A 371 -11.25 27.33 4.93
C GLY A 371 -10.89 27.79 3.52
N THR A 372 -11.89 28.25 2.78
CA THR A 372 -11.78 28.68 1.38
C THR A 372 -12.22 30.13 1.23
N ALA A 373 -11.46 30.92 0.49
CA ALA A 373 -11.79 32.30 0.16
C ALA A 373 -11.90 32.49 -1.36
N SER A 374 -12.84 33.32 -1.80
CA SER A 374 -13.00 33.66 -3.22
C SER A 374 -11.99 34.72 -3.66
N VAL A 375 -11.41 34.52 -4.86
CA VAL A 375 -10.55 35.47 -5.56
C VAL A 375 -11.33 35.98 -6.77
N SER A 376 -11.62 37.28 -6.84
CA SER A 376 -12.23 37.90 -8.01
C SER A 376 -11.32 37.78 -9.25
N ALA A 377 -11.86 38.05 -10.44
CA ALA A 377 -11.04 38.08 -11.65
C ALA A 377 -9.85 39.05 -11.51
N LEU A 378 -8.67 38.63 -11.96
CA LEU A 378 -7.40 39.34 -11.79
C LEU A 378 -6.73 39.62 -13.13
N ASN A 379 -6.57 40.90 -13.48
CA ASN A 379 -5.78 41.30 -14.65
C ASN A 379 -4.32 40.85 -14.53
N ALA A 380 -3.62 40.71 -15.66
CA ALA A 380 -2.18 40.45 -15.68
C ALA A 380 -1.42 41.48 -14.82
N GLY A 381 -0.57 41.00 -13.92
CA GLY A 381 0.21 41.80 -12.96
C GLY A 381 -0.53 42.22 -11.69
N ALA A 382 -1.85 42.04 -11.59
CA ALA A 382 -2.65 42.46 -10.45
C ALA A 382 -2.57 41.48 -9.27
N SER A 383 -2.85 41.98 -8.07
CA SER A 383 -2.93 41.18 -6.84
C SER A 383 -4.26 41.39 -6.12
N ALA A 384 -4.71 40.37 -5.39
CA ALA A 384 -5.85 40.41 -4.48
C ALA A 384 -5.46 39.82 -3.12
N ASN A 385 -5.90 40.50 -2.05
CA ASN A 385 -5.82 39.97 -0.69
C ASN A 385 -7.12 39.27 -0.37
N VAL A 386 -7.02 38.03 0.08
CA VAL A 386 -8.15 37.21 0.51
C VAL A 386 -7.91 36.71 1.92
N SER A 387 -8.99 36.46 2.66
CA SER A 387 -8.90 35.99 4.02
C SER A 387 -10.00 35.01 4.39
N VAL A 388 -9.73 34.19 5.40
CA VAL A 388 -10.71 33.30 6.01
C VAL A 388 -10.57 33.34 7.53
N ASN A 389 -11.70 33.32 8.24
CA ASN A 389 -11.71 33.12 9.68
C ASN A 389 -11.58 31.62 9.97
N ALA A 390 -10.43 31.20 10.49
CA ALA A 390 -10.14 29.81 10.85
C ALA A 390 -10.68 29.43 12.24
N GLY A 391 -11.34 30.36 12.95
CA GLY A 391 -11.85 30.19 14.30
C GLY A 391 -10.73 30.13 15.35
N SER A 392 -11.04 29.62 16.54
CA SER A 392 -10.03 29.27 17.54
C SER A 392 -9.34 27.94 17.21
N LYS A 393 -8.14 27.74 17.76
CA LYS A 393 -7.33 26.53 17.60
C LYS A 393 -6.75 26.13 18.96
N SER A 394 -6.53 24.83 19.17
CA SER A 394 -5.86 24.35 20.38
C SER A 394 -4.40 24.78 20.42
N ALA A 395 -3.80 24.78 21.60
CA ALA A 395 -2.41 25.15 21.79
C ALA A 395 -1.47 24.19 21.06
N ALA A 396 -0.86 24.67 19.98
CA ALA A 396 0.09 23.93 19.18
C ALA A 396 0.84 24.89 18.26
N SER A 397 1.82 24.35 17.53
CA SER A 397 2.38 25.01 16.36
C SER A 397 1.75 24.43 15.10
N TYR A 398 1.19 25.29 14.26
CA TYR A 398 0.55 24.91 13.01
C TYR A 398 1.38 25.40 11.83
N THR A 399 1.69 24.48 10.91
CA THR A 399 2.18 24.85 9.58
C THR A 399 1.04 25.50 8.82
N VAL A 400 1.24 26.72 8.31
CA VAL A 400 0.23 27.45 7.54
C VAL A 400 0.60 27.40 6.07
N SER A 401 -0.31 26.90 5.24
CA SER A 401 -0.15 26.94 3.78
C SER A 401 -1.45 27.35 3.10
N ALA A 402 -1.36 27.78 1.85
CA ALA A 402 -2.51 28.06 1.02
C ALA A 402 -2.24 27.66 -0.43
N LYS A 403 -3.32 27.36 -1.15
CA LYS A 403 -3.30 26.95 -2.57
C LYS A 403 -4.35 27.72 -3.34
N VAL A 404 -3.95 28.41 -4.42
CA VAL A 404 -4.87 29.09 -5.35
C VAL A 404 -5.26 28.15 -6.48
N ASP A 405 -6.53 28.18 -6.89
CA ASP A 405 -7.08 27.31 -7.95
C ASP A 405 -6.73 25.82 -7.76
N GLU A 406 -6.87 25.29 -6.55
CA GLU A 406 -6.44 23.91 -6.24
C GLU A 406 -7.15 22.85 -7.09
N ASN A 407 -8.39 23.12 -7.52
CA ASN A 407 -9.13 22.25 -8.43
C ASN A 407 -8.65 22.35 -9.90
N GLY A 408 -7.69 23.24 -10.19
CA GLY A 408 -7.08 23.42 -11.50
C GLY A 408 -8.04 23.90 -12.58
N THR A 409 -9.06 24.68 -12.21
CA THR A 409 -10.13 25.13 -13.11
C THR A 409 -9.67 26.22 -14.08
N ILE A 410 -8.62 26.95 -13.72
CA ILE A 410 -7.98 27.95 -14.57
C ILE A 410 -6.83 27.26 -15.33
N ILE A 411 -6.75 27.59 -16.63
CA ILE A 411 -5.61 27.19 -17.46
C ILE A 411 -4.54 28.26 -17.26
N GLU A 412 -3.37 27.83 -16.78
CA GLU A 412 -2.32 28.72 -16.31
C GLU A 412 -0.97 28.38 -16.96
N GLN A 413 -0.05 29.35 -17.00
CA GLN A 413 1.31 29.12 -17.52
C GLN A 413 2.13 28.20 -16.59
N ASN A 414 1.93 28.32 -15.28
CA ASN A 414 2.57 27.52 -14.27
C ASN A 414 1.55 27.21 -13.17
N LYS A 415 1.44 25.93 -12.78
CA LYS A 415 0.59 25.50 -11.67
C LYS A 415 1.39 25.12 -10.43
N ALA A 416 2.71 24.98 -10.57
CA ALA A 416 3.59 24.54 -9.49
C ALA A 416 3.83 25.65 -8.44
N ASN A 417 3.59 26.90 -8.81
CA ASN A 417 3.69 28.10 -7.97
C ASN A 417 2.34 28.54 -7.35
N ASN A 418 1.30 27.72 -7.50
CA ASN A 418 -0.02 27.98 -6.89
C ASN A 418 -0.06 27.65 -5.40
N ASN A 419 0.95 26.96 -4.87
CA ASN A 419 1.05 26.59 -3.46
C ASN A 419 2.10 27.43 -2.73
N TYR A 420 1.76 27.92 -1.55
CA TYR A 420 2.69 28.62 -0.67
C TYR A 420 2.57 28.08 0.76
N THR A 421 3.71 27.78 1.37
CA THR A 421 3.81 27.42 2.80
C THR A 421 4.62 28.49 3.51
N HIS A 422 4.04 29.07 4.55
CA HIS A 422 4.72 30.10 5.33
C HIS A 422 5.89 29.50 6.12
N SER A 423 7.02 30.20 6.16
CA SER A 423 8.26 29.71 6.77
C SER A 423 8.20 29.62 8.30
N SER A 424 7.39 30.46 8.94
CA SER A 424 7.10 30.40 10.37
C SER A 424 5.81 29.65 10.64
N GLN A 425 5.77 28.94 11.76
CA GLN A 425 4.55 28.29 12.25
C GLN A 425 3.66 29.30 12.97
N LEU A 426 2.34 29.12 12.81
CA LEU A 426 1.34 29.75 13.66
C LEU A 426 1.40 29.07 15.03
N VAL A 427 1.97 29.77 16.02
CA VAL A 427 2.06 29.26 17.39
C VAL A 427 0.86 29.78 18.18
N VAL A 428 0.01 28.86 18.64
CA VAL A 428 -1.10 29.15 19.53
C VAL A 428 -0.68 28.80 20.95
N ALA A 429 -0.61 29.81 21.82
CA ALA A 429 -0.21 29.61 23.20
C ALA A 429 -1.33 28.96 24.04
N PRO A 430 -1.00 28.05 24.97
CA PRO A 430 -1.98 27.51 25.91
C PRO A 430 -2.50 28.60 26.85
N VAL A 431 -3.79 28.53 27.16
CA VAL A 431 -4.38 29.33 28.24
C VAL A 431 -4.14 28.60 29.56
N ALA A 432 -3.78 29.33 30.61
CA ALA A 432 -3.68 28.76 31.96
C ALA A 432 -5.05 28.21 32.40
N SER A 433 -5.17 26.89 32.54
CA SER A 433 -6.44 26.20 32.80
C SER A 433 -6.21 24.87 33.54
N SER A 434 -7.18 24.43 34.32
CA SER A 434 -7.28 23.02 34.73
C SER A 434 -7.76 22.18 33.54
N ASP A 435 -7.53 20.87 33.60
CA ASP A 435 -7.99 19.91 32.58
C ASP A 435 -8.24 18.57 33.26
N LEU A 436 -9.51 18.23 33.48
CA LEU A 436 -9.94 17.08 34.28
C LEU A 436 -10.32 15.87 33.42
N VAL A 437 -9.46 14.85 33.43
CA VAL A 437 -9.70 13.58 32.73
C VAL A 437 -10.01 12.47 33.71
N GLY A 438 -11.05 11.68 33.42
CA GLY A 438 -11.44 10.50 34.19
C GLY A 438 -11.02 9.21 33.48
N THR A 439 -10.12 8.43 34.08
CA THR A 439 -9.77 7.08 33.61
C THR A 439 -10.58 6.04 34.38
N LEU A 440 -11.52 5.39 33.69
CA LEU A 440 -12.35 4.33 34.28
C LEU A 440 -11.54 3.04 34.50
N SER A 441 -11.81 2.39 35.63
CA SER A 441 -11.33 1.06 35.96
C SER A 441 -12.44 0.27 36.67
N TRP A 442 -12.36 -1.06 36.63
CA TRP A 442 -13.31 -1.92 37.29
C TRP A 442 -12.67 -3.17 37.88
N THR A 443 -13.32 -3.74 38.89
CA THR A 443 -12.92 -5.02 39.51
C THR A 443 -14.12 -5.95 39.67
N PRO A 444 -14.00 -7.25 39.32
CA PRO A 444 -12.83 -7.92 38.74
C PRO A 444 -12.55 -7.46 37.29
N GLY A 445 -11.28 -7.51 36.86
CA GLY A 445 -10.86 -6.98 35.55
C GLY A 445 -11.40 -7.77 34.34
N ALA A 446 -11.73 -9.04 34.51
CA ALA A 446 -12.39 -9.91 33.53
C ALA A 446 -13.71 -10.42 34.13
N PRO A 447 -14.75 -9.58 34.21
CA PRO A 447 -16.00 -9.94 34.85
C PRO A 447 -16.76 -10.98 34.03
N VAL A 448 -17.33 -11.96 34.72
CA VAL A 448 -18.25 -12.96 34.13
C VAL A 448 -19.69 -12.54 34.42
N ALA A 449 -20.62 -12.89 33.55
CA ALA A 449 -22.05 -12.67 33.78
C ALA A 449 -22.46 -13.16 35.19
N GLY A 450 -23.18 -12.32 35.93
CA GLY A 450 -23.57 -12.52 37.33
C GLY A 450 -22.59 -11.96 38.37
N ASN A 451 -21.38 -11.55 38.00
CA ASN A 451 -20.44 -10.92 38.93
C ASN A 451 -20.91 -9.53 39.36
N THR A 452 -20.71 -9.17 40.63
CA THR A 452 -20.77 -7.76 41.06
C THR A 452 -19.47 -7.06 40.69
N ILE A 453 -19.56 -6.04 39.86
CA ILE A 453 -18.44 -5.23 39.37
C ILE A 453 -18.38 -3.93 40.18
N ASN A 454 -17.23 -3.60 40.74
CA ASN A 454 -16.93 -2.29 41.32
C ASN A 454 -16.31 -1.36 40.28
N PHE A 455 -16.80 -0.13 40.17
CA PHE A 455 -16.26 0.88 39.26
C PHE A 455 -15.54 1.99 40.03
N ASN A 456 -14.37 2.36 39.52
CA ASN A 456 -13.52 3.41 40.10
C ASN A 456 -12.95 4.27 38.97
N VAL A 457 -12.90 5.58 39.17
CA VAL A 457 -12.31 6.51 38.21
C VAL A 457 -11.06 7.15 38.84
N ASN A 458 -9.93 7.03 38.16
CA ASN A 458 -8.78 7.89 38.45
C ASN A 458 -9.04 9.25 37.78
N LEU A 459 -9.42 10.23 38.59
CA LEU A 459 -9.58 11.62 38.18
C LEU A 459 -8.21 12.30 38.20
N LYS A 460 -7.74 12.81 37.06
CA LYS A 460 -6.45 13.48 36.93
C LYS A 460 -6.63 14.90 36.41
N ASN A 461 -5.92 15.85 37.01
CA ASN A 461 -5.76 17.18 36.45
C ASN A 461 -4.48 17.19 35.59
N GLN A 462 -4.62 17.21 34.28
CA GLN A 462 -3.50 17.32 33.34
C GLN A 462 -3.25 18.76 32.87
N GLY A 463 -4.00 19.72 33.41
CA GLY A 463 -3.89 21.14 33.10
C GLY A 463 -2.67 21.79 33.72
N THR A 464 -2.54 23.10 33.50
CA THR A 464 -1.38 23.91 33.91
C THR A 464 -1.61 24.66 35.22
N ILE A 465 -2.87 24.74 35.69
CA ILE A 465 -3.22 25.30 37.01
C ILE A 465 -4.08 24.32 37.81
N ALA A 466 -4.18 24.59 39.12
CA ALA A 466 -5.01 23.79 40.00
C ALA A 466 -6.50 23.97 39.70
N THR A 467 -7.30 22.94 39.97
CA THR A 467 -8.76 23.04 39.88
C THR A 467 -9.30 24.06 40.88
N THR A 468 -10.54 24.51 40.69
CA THR A 468 -11.24 25.22 41.77
C THR A 468 -11.42 24.32 42.99
N GLY A 469 -11.51 24.92 44.17
CA GLY A 469 -11.84 24.20 45.40
C GLY A 469 -13.33 23.87 45.42
N GLY A 470 -13.68 22.60 45.53
CA GLY A 470 -15.08 22.19 45.54
C GLY A 470 -15.31 20.76 45.05
N ALA A 471 -16.56 20.49 44.67
CA ALA A 471 -17.01 19.19 44.19
C ALA A 471 -16.79 19.05 42.67
N HIS A 472 -16.11 17.99 42.27
CA HIS A 472 -15.90 17.58 40.87
C HIS A 472 -16.68 16.29 40.63
N GLY A 473 -17.87 16.43 40.03
CA GLY A 473 -18.80 15.31 39.80
C GLY A 473 -18.32 14.39 38.69
N ILE A 474 -18.53 13.08 38.87
CA ILE A 474 -18.16 12.04 37.90
C ILE A 474 -19.36 11.11 37.73
N THR A 475 -19.69 10.78 36.49
CA THR A 475 -20.72 9.79 36.17
C THR A 475 -20.16 8.70 35.26
N ALA A 476 -20.65 7.47 35.40
CA ALA A 476 -20.37 6.38 34.47
C ALA A 476 -21.70 5.73 34.05
N VAL A 477 -22.01 5.80 32.77
CA VAL A 477 -23.27 5.31 32.18
C VAL A 477 -23.01 4.00 31.45
N ILE A 478 -23.54 2.91 31.97
CA ILE A 478 -23.46 1.57 31.37
C ILE A 478 -24.59 1.42 30.35
N LYS A 479 -24.25 1.14 29.09
CA LYS A 479 -25.21 0.91 28.01
C LYS A 479 -25.03 -0.47 27.40
N ASN A 480 -26.12 -1.07 26.96
CA ASN A 480 -26.07 -2.29 26.13
C ASN A 480 -25.73 -1.96 24.66
N ALA A 481 -25.54 -3.00 23.84
CA ALA A 481 -25.26 -2.86 22.41
C ALA A 481 -26.35 -2.10 21.62
N ALA A 482 -27.60 -2.07 22.10
CA ALA A 482 -28.68 -1.28 21.51
C ALA A 482 -28.65 0.21 21.93
N GLY A 483 -27.64 0.64 22.69
CA GLY A 483 -27.50 2.01 23.19
C GLY A 483 -28.41 2.34 24.38
N THR A 484 -29.16 1.38 24.91
CA THR A 484 -30.04 1.57 26.07
C THR A 484 -29.20 1.68 27.34
N THR A 485 -29.42 2.73 28.12
CA THR A 485 -28.83 2.89 29.45
C THR A 485 -29.39 1.86 30.42
N LEU A 486 -28.50 1.08 31.02
CA LEU A 486 -28.83 0.07 32.05
C LEU A 486 -28.64 0.62 33.46
N GLN A 487 -27.56 1.37 33.68
CA GLN A 487 -27.29 1.99 34.97
C GLN A 487 -26.44 3.25 34.79
N THR A 488 -26.71 4.25 35.63
CA THR A 488 -25.84 5.42 35.82
C THR A 488 -25.25 5.33 37.22
N LEU A 489 -23.92 5.25 37.28
CA LEU A 489 -23.14 5.33 38.52
C LEU A 489 -22.63 6.76 38.69
N SER A 490 -22.46 7.20 39.93
CA SER A 490 -22.04 8.58 40.23
C SER A 490 -21.12 8.63 41.45
N GLY A 491 -20.13 9.51 41.39
CA GLY A 491 -19.22 9.80 42.49
C GLY A 491 -18.71 11.23 42.37
N THR A 492 -18.06 11.72 43.42
CA THR A 492 -17.58 13.11 43.48
C THR A 492 -16.24 13.15 44.18
N TYR A 493 -15.26 13.82 43.57
CA TYR A 493 -14.05 14.25 44.28
C TYR A 493 -14.29 15.63 44.90
N ASN A 494 -13.95 15.83 46.18
CA ASN A 494 -14.08 17.12 46.85
C ASN A 494 -12.69 17.66 47.21
N GLY A 495 -12.31 18.81 46.66
CA GLY A 495 -11.03 19.46 46.96
C GLY A 495 -10.42 20.22 45.79
N VAL A 496 -9.12 20.51 45.91
CA VAL A 496 -8.28 21.12 44.86
C VAL A 496 -7.33 20.07 44.35
N LEU A 497 -7.31 19.84 43.03
CA LEU A 497 -6.35 18.97 42.37
C LEU A 497 -5.26 19.82 41.70
N ALA A 498 -4.03 19.73 42.18
CA ALA A 498 -2.88 20.43 41.58
C ALA A 498 -2.57 19.91 40.17
N PRO A 499 -1.87 20.70 39.32
CA PRO A 499 -1.38 20.23 38.02
C PRO A 499 -0.61 18.90 38.14
N GLY A 500 -0.99 17.92 37.31
CA GLY A 500 -0.41 16.58 37.28
C GLY A 500 -0.88 15.63 38.40
N ALA A 501 -1.60 16.11 39.41
CA ALA A 501 -2.12 15.27 40.50
C ALA A 501 -3.31 14.40 40.03
N SER A 502 -3.57 13.29 40.74
CA SER A 502 -4.72 12.42 40.52
C SER A 502 -5.35 11.94 41.83
N ALA A 503 -6.64 11.58 41.79
CA ALA A 503 -7.38 10.98 42.89
C ALA A 503 -8.29 9.86 42.37
N ASN A 504 -8.43 8.78 43.14
CA ASN A 504 -9.36 7.70 42.80
C ASN A 504 -10.72 7.96 43.44
N VAL A 505 -11.79 7.84 42.65
CA VAL A 505 -13.18 8.06 43.06
C VAL A 505 -13.99 6.80 42.76
N SER A 506 -14.47 6.14 43.83
CA SER A 506 -15.41 5.02 43.69
C SER A 506 -16.77 5.52 43.20
N LEU A 507 -17.33 4.87 42.18
CA LEU A 507 -18.62 5.21 41.61
C LEU A 507 -19.75 4.25 42.04
N GLY A 508 -19.41 3.14 42.69
CA GLY A 508 -20.35 2.11 43.13
C GLY A 508 -20.22 0.81 42.33
N THR A 509 -21.30 0.01 42.33
CA THR A 509 -21.32 -1.33 41.75
C THR A 509 -22.46 -1.56 40.77
N TRP A 510 -22.25 -2.51 39.85
CA TRP A 510 -23.27 -3.07 38.96
C TRP A 510 -23.11 -4.60 38.87
N THR A 511 -24.21 -5.34 38.83
CA THR A 511 -24.16 -6.79 38.58
C THR A 511 -24.14 -7.05 37.07
N ALA A 512 -23.07 -7.69 36.61
CA ALA A 512 -22.84 -8.00 35.21
C ALA A 512 -23.99 -8.85 34.64
N LEU A 513 -24.54 -8.42 33.52
CA LEU A 513 -25.47 -9.21 32.73
C LEU A 513 -24.73 -9.89 31.58
N ASN A 514 -25.32 -10.92 30.98
CA ASN A 514 -24.75 -11.49 29.76
C ASN A 514 -24.87 -10.50 28.60
N GLY A 515 -23.81 -10.35 27.81
CA GLY A 515 -23.77 -9.46 26.65
C GLY A 515 -22.56 -8.52 26.63
N ASN A 516 -22.59 -7.59 25.67
CA ASN A 516 -21.57 -6.56 25.51
C ASN A 516 -22.10 -5.20 25.95
N PHE A 517 -21.26 -4.46 26.68
CA PHE A 517 -21.62 -3.18 27.24
C PHE A 517 -20.55 -2.14 26.94
N THR A 518 -20.97 -0.90 26.86
CA THR A 518 -20.09 0.27 26.85
C THR A 518 -20.33 1.08 28.10
N VAL A 519 -19.28 1.66 28.67
CA VAL A 519 -19.37 2.57 29.80
C VAL A 519 -18.88 3.95 29.35
N THR A 520 -19.80 4.91 29.30
CA THR A 520 -19.46 6.31 29.06
C THR A 520 -19.21 6.99 30.40
N THR A 521 -17.96 7.36 30.66
CA THR A 521 -17.55 8.14 31.82
C THR A 521 -17.57 9.62 31.47
N THR A 522 -18.15 10.45 32.33
CA THR A 522 -18.20 11.91 32.17
C THR A 522 -17.75 12.58 33.46
N VAL A 523 -16.76 13.46 33.36
CA VAL A 523 -16.29 14.34 34.43
C VAL A 523 -16.91 15.73 34.26
N ALA A 524 -17.45 16.29 35.33
CA ALA A 524 -17.99 17.65 35.32
C ALA A 524 -16.86 18.66 35.08
N ALA A 525 -17.13 19.66 34.23
CA ALA A 525 -16.15 20.70 33.96
C ALA A 525 -15.80 21.49 35.23
N ASP A 526 -14.51 21.70 35.47
CA ASP A 526 -14.06 22.54 36.60
C ASP A 526 -14.22 24.04 36.29
N GLY A 527 -14.36 24.88 37.32
CA GLY A 527 -14.50 26.33 37.15
C GLY A 527 -13.26 27.01 36.54
N ASN A 528 -12.08 26.39 36.64
CA ASN A 528 -10.85 26.85 35.98
C ASN A 528 -10.60 26.15 34.63
N GLU A 529 -11.54 25.33 34.15
CA GLU A 529 -11.41 24.53 32.94
C GLU A 529 -12.07 25.23 31.74
N ILE A 530 -11.28 25.58 30.73
CA ILE A 530 -11.76 26.21 29.50
C ILE A 530 -12.51 25.21 28.61
N SER A 531 -13.44 25.72 27.80
CA SER A 531 -14.25 24.88 26.90
C SER A 531 -13.44 24.03 25.92
N ALA A 532 -12.23 24.45 25.54
CA ALA A 532 -11.35 23.69 24.66
C ALA A 532 -10.86 22.37 25.29
N ASN A 533 -10.73 22.31 26.61
CA ASN A 533 -10.24 21.13 27.34
C ASN A 533 -11.37 20.15 27.67
N GLN A 534 -12.60 20.64 27.81
CA GLN A 534 -13.76 19.84 28.24
C GLN A 534 -14.14 18.67 27.31
N ASN A 535 -13.62 18.64 26.08
CA ASN A 535 -13.88 17.54 25.14
C ASN A 535 -13.32 16.19 25.61
N ASN A 536 -12.27 16.20 26.44
CA ASN A 536 -11.66 14.98 26.98
C ASN A 536 -12.30 14.52 28.31
N ASN A 537 -13.26 15.29 28.85
CA ASN A 537 -13.98 14.95 30.06
C ASN A 537 -14.94 13.77 29.87
N VAL A 538 -15.23 13.40 28.61
CA VAL A 538 -16.08 12.27 28.26
C VAL A 538 -15.25 11.18 27.59
N THR A 539 -15.24 9.98 28.17
CA THR A 539 -14.60 8.79 27.60
C THR A 539 -15.62 7.66 27.50
N THR A 540 -15.56 6.84 26.46
CA THR A 540 -16.39 5.63 26.35
C THR A 540 -15.49 4.42 26.21
N THR A 541 -15.71 3.41 27.06
CA THR A 541 -14.89 2.20 27.13
C THR A 541 -15.76 0.97 26.98
N ASN A 542 -15.30 -0.03 26.22
CA ASN A 542 -15.97 -1.33 26.16
C ASN A 542 -15.76 -2.08 27.49
N LEU A 543 -16.85 -2.61 28.04
CA LEU A 543 -16.86 -3.48 29.21
C LEU A 543 -17.21 -4.91 28.73
N PRO A 544 -16.20 -5.74 28.43
CA PRO A 544 -16.45 -7.11 28.02
C PRO A 544 -16.93 -7.90 29.25
N ILE A 545 -18.10 -8.51 29.13
CA ILE A 545 -18.57 -9.48 30.12
C ILE A 545 -18.41 -10.87 29.51
N TYR A 546 -17.61 -11.70 30.16
CA TYR A 546 -17.36 -13.06 29.70
C TYR A 546 -18.57 -13.96 30.01
N SER A 547 -18.81 -14.91 29.12
CA SER A 547 -19.77 -15.99 29.34
C SER A 547 -19.25 -16.91 30.45
N ALA A 548 -20.16 -17.64 31.11
CA ALA A 548 -19.75 -18.65 32.10
C ALA A 548 -18.85 -19.74 31.48
N ARG A 549 -19.15 -20.10 30.21
CA ARG A 549 -18.32 -20.94 29.34
C ARG A 549 -18.39 -20.39 27.92
N GLY A 550 -17.30 -20.51 27.16
CA GLY A 550 -17.18 -19.99 25.82
C GLY A 550 -16.84 -18.49 25.78
N ALA A 551 -16.59 -18.00 24.57
CA ALA A 551 -16.38 -16.59 24.31
C ALA A 551 -17.71 -15.81 24.34
N SER A 552 -17.63 -14.56 24.77
CA SER A 552 -18.66 -13.54 24.61
C SER A 552 -18.31 -12.69 23.39
N MET A 553 -19.10 -12.84 22.33
CA MET A 553 -18.91 -12.18 21.04
C MET A 553 -20.09 -11.24 20.74
N PRO A 554 -19.90 -10.19 19.93
CA PRO A 554 -20.96 -9.23 19.60
C PRO A 554 -22.03 -9.78 18.64
N TYR A 555 -21.74 -10.91 17.99
CA TYR A 555 -22.68 -11.55 17.07
C TYR A 555 -23.61 -12.54 17.76
N THR A 556 -24.76 -12.74 17.12
CA THR A 556 -25.71 -13.82 17.42
C THR A 556 -25.84 -14.74 16.22
N ARG A 557 -25.92 -16.05 16.44
CA ARG A 557 -26.05 -17.06 15.37
C ARG A 557 -27.52 -17.32 15.03
N TYR A 558 -27.78 -17.44 13.74
CA TYR A 558 -29.02 -17.89 13.13
C TYR A 558 -28.70 -19.16 12.34
N ASP A 559 -28.96 -20.29 12.97
CA ASP A 559 -28.53 -21.60 12.47
C ASP A 559 -29.49 -22.14 11.41
N SER A 560 -29.02 -23.03 10.53
CA SER A 560 -29.82 -23.66 9.48
C SER A 560 -31.08 -24.36 10.01
N VAL A 561 -31.05 -24.85 11.24
CA VAL A 561 -32.22 -25.47 11.90
C VAL A 561 -33.32 -24.47 12.26
N ASP A 562 -32.99 -23.19 12.39
CA ASP A 562 -33.95 -22.10 12.67
C ASP A 562 -34.53 -21.50 11.37
N ALA A 563 -34.03 -21.92 10.21
CA ALA A 563 -34.37 -21.31 8.93
C ALA A 563 -35.65 -21.90 8.32
N SER A 564 -36.51 -21.02 7.78
CA SER A 564 -37.55 -21.46 6.84
C SER A 564 -36.97 -21.57 5.42
N ARG A 565 -37.45 -22.55 4.64
CA ARG A 565 -36.87 -22.94 3.35
C ARG A 565 -37.90 -22.82 2.23
N ALA A 566 -37.45 -22.49 1.02
CA ALA A 566 -38.30 -22.41 -0.17
C ALA A 566 -37.53 -22.70 -1.47
N GLY A 567 -38.25 -22.82 -2.59
CA GLY A 567 -37.66 -22.84 -3.94
C GLY A 567 -36.73 -24.01 -4.23
N GLY A 568 -36.95 -25.17 -3.60
CA GLY A 568 -36.12 -26.38 -3.79
C GLY A 568 -34.94 -26.51 -2.82
N ALA A 569 -34.80 -25.60 -1.85
CA ALA A 569 -33.81 -25.75 -0.78
C ALA A 569 -34.06 -27.02 0.05
N THR A 570 -33.01 -27.81 0.31
CA THR A 570 -33.09 -29.09 1.03
C THR A 570 -32.19 -29.13 2.25
N VAL A 571 -32.57 -29.89 3.26
CA VAL A 571 -31.73 -30.14 4.44
C VAL A 571 -30.76 -31.27 4.12
N LYS A 572 -29.49 -31.10 4.50
CA LYS A 572 -28.45 -32.12 4.44
C LYS A 572 -27.95 -32.37 5.85
N THR A 573 -27.83 -33.64 6.24
CA THR A 573 -27.43 -34.04 7.59
C THR A 573 -26.42 -35.17 7.58
N ALA A 574 -25.58 -35.24 8.63
CA ALA A 574 -24.68 -36.35 8.92
C ALA A 574 -24.79 -36.75 10.40
N PRO A 575 -25.95 -37.29 10.85
CA PRO A 575 -26.18 -37.57 12.27
C PRO A 575 -25.25 -38.65 12.85
N THR A 576 -24.67 -39.49 12.00
CA THR A 576 -23.67 -40.51 12.35
C THR A 576 -22.23 -40.02 12.13
N PHE A 577 -22.02 -38.73 11.89
CA PHE A 577 -20.70 -38.11 11.72
C PHE A 577 -19.88 -38.68 10.56
N ASP A 578 -20.54 -39.24 9.54
CA ASP A 578 -19.88 -39.81 8.37
C ASP A 578 -19.15 -38.72 7.57
N GLN A 579 -17.82 -38.75 7.65
CA GLN A 579 -16.93 -37.79 7.00
C GLN A 579 -16.99 -37.84 5.46
N ALA A 580 -17.64 -38.84 4.84
CA ALA A 580 -17.90 -38.81 3.41
C ALA A 580 -18.96 -37.76 3.03
N LEU A 581 -19.86 -37.40 3.97
CA LEU A 581 -20.91 -36.41 3.75
C LEU A 581 -20.42 -35.02 4.11
N THR A 582 -20.66 -34.02 3.25
CA THR A 582 -20.34 -32.61 3.55
C THR A 582 -20.95 -32.14 4.87
N ALA A 583 -22.16 -32.62 5.19
CA ALA A 583 -22.85 -32.26 6.43
C ALA A 583 -22.09 -32.67 7.71
N SER A 584 -21.07 -33.54 7.66
CA SER A 584 -20.27 -33.86 8.85
C SER A 584 -19.48 -32.67 9.38
N GLU A 585 -19.23 -31.66 8.55
CA GLU A 585 -18.48 -30.45 8.91
C GLU A 585 -19.39 -29.23 9.14
N ALA A 586 -20.70 -29.36 8.90
CA ALA A 586 -21.66 -28.33 9.23
C ALA A 586 -21.89 -28.27 10.75
N SER A 587 -22.24 -27.11 11.27
CA SER A 587 -22.58 -26.99 12.68
C SER A 587 -23.81 -27.84 13.01
N GLY A 588 -23.77 -28.57 14.13
CA GLY A 588 -24.78 -29.58 14.47
C GLY A 588 -24.93 -30.70 13.44
N GLN A 589 -23.96 -30.87 12.54
CA GLN A 589 -23.97 -31.80 11.42
C GLN A 589 -25.16 -31.62 10.46
N HIS A 590 -25.60 -30.37 10.27
CA HIS A 590 -26.76 -30.02 9.45
C HIS A 590 -26.54 -28.70 8.70
N TYR A 591 -26.89 -28.64 7.41
CA TYR A 591 -26.93 -27.38 6.64
C TYR A 591 -28.06 -27.40 5.62
N ILE A 592 -28.35 -26.25 5.01
CA ILE A 592 -29.32 -26.15 3.91
C ILE A 592 -28.61 -26.08 2.57
N ALA A 593 -28.83 -27.06 1.70
CA ALA A 593 -28.43 -27.02 0.30
C ALA A 593 -29.40 -26.16 -0.53
N LEU A 594 -28.82 -25.38 -1.44
CA LEU A 594 -29.46 -24.50 -2.41
C LEU A 594 -29.10 -25.00 -3.83
N PRO A 595 -29.76 -26.06 -4.32
CA PRO A 595 -29.34 -26.78 -5.53
C PRO A 595 -29.68 -26.07 -6.85
N SER A 596 -30.62 -25.13 -6.84
CA SER A 596 -31.17 -24.56 -8.07
C SER A 596 -31.58 -23.10 -7.91
N ASN A 597 -31.74 -22.37 -9.01
CA ASN A 597 -32.26 -21.01 -8.98
C ASN A 597 -33.61 -20.94 -8.25
N GLY A 598 -33.77 -19.93 -7.40
CA GLY A 598 -34.92 -19.76 -6.52
C GLY A 598 -34.79 -20.48 -5.17
N SER A 599 -33.85 -21.43 -5.01
CA SER A 599 -33.63 -22.07 -3.72
C SER A 599 -33.16 -21.05 -2.68
N SER A 600 -33.85 -21.02 -1.54
CA SER A 600 -33.60 -20.03 -0.49
C SER A 600 -33.84 -20.57 0.91
N LEU A 601 -33.18 -19.94 1.87
CA LEU A 601 -33.47 -20.04 3.30
C LEU A 601 -33.56 -18.65 3.92
N GLN A 602 -34.41 -18.47 4.93
CA GLN A 602 -34.61 -17.18 5.59
C GLN A 602 -34.84 -17.31 7.09
N TRP A 603 -34.41 -16.27 7.80
CA TRP A 603 -34.57 -16.10 9.24
C TRP A 603 -35.27 -14.79 9.55
N THR A 604 -35.95 -14.77 10.69
CA THR A 604 -36.48 -13.53 11.29
C THR A 604 -35.55 -13.10 12.41
N VAL A 605 -35.09 -11.86 12.38
CA VAL A 605 -34.20 -11.29 13.41
C VAL A 605 -34.92 -11.28 14.76
N ARG A 606 -34.29 -11.87 15.79
CA ARG A 606 -34.90 -12.06 17.11
C ARG A 606 -34.98 -10.74 17.88
N GLN A 607 -35.83 -10.70 18.91
CA GLN A 607 -35.94 -9.53 19.79
C GLN A 607 -34.61 -9.24 20.51
N GLY A 608 -34.18 -7.97 20.47
CA GLY A 608 -32.91 -7.53 21.05
C GLY A 608 -31.65 -7.83 20.21
N GLU A 609 -31.81 -8.46 19.04
CA GLU A 609 -30.73 -8.79 18.10
C GLU A 609 -30.81 -7.90 16.84
N GLY A 610 -29.80 -8.00 15.96
CA GLY A 610 -29.72 -7.25 14.72
C GLY A 610 -28.36 -6.60 14.51
N GLY A 611 -28.27 -5.73 13.51
CA GLY A 611 -27.03 -5.07 13.13
C GLY A 611 -26.75 -5.10 11.63
N ALA A 612 -25.65 -4.46 11.23
CA ALA A 612 -25.27 -4.32 9.83
C ALA A 612 -24.24 -5.35 9.38
N GLY A 613 -23.47 -5.93 10.31
CA GLY A 613 -22.45 -6.93 10.02
C GLY A 613 -23.09 -8.31 9.91
N VAL A 614 -22.84 -9.00 8.81
CA VAL A 614 -23.32 -10.37 8.59
C VAL A 614 -22.14 -11.23 8.16
N THR A 615 -21.93 -12.34 8.86
CA THR A 615 -21.03 -13.43 8.45
C THR A 615 -21.87 -14.62 8.03
N MET A 616 -21.54 -15.28 6.93
CA MET A 616 -22.20 -16.49 6.48
C MET A 616 -21.18 -17.62 6.39
N ARG A 617 -21.47 -18.73 7.07
CA ARG A 617 -20.73 -19.99 6.86
C ARG A 617 -21.41 -20.79 5.77
N PHE A 618 -20.67 -21.13 4.73
CA PHE A 618 -21.19 -21.72 3.50
C PHE A 618 -20.29 -22.82 2.96
N THR A 619 -20.79 -23.59 2.01
CA THR A 619 -20.02 -24.55 1.21
C THR A 619 -20.41 -24.42 -0.25
N MET A 620 -19.47 -24.67 -1.15
CA MET A 620 -19.69 -24.78 -2.60
C MET A 620 -18.65 -25.76 -3.17
N PRO A 621 -18.89 -26.37 -4.35
CA PRO A 621 -18.00 -27.37 -4.91
C PRO A 621 -16.61 -26.80 -5.23
N ASP A 622 -15.60 -27.64 -5.08
CA ASP A 622 -14.26 -27.37 -5.58
C ASP A 622 -14.17 -27.54 -7.11
N SER A 623 -13.14 -26.98 -7.72
CA SER A 623 -12.80 -27.22 -9.12
C SER A 623 -12.04 -28.55 -9.27
N SER A 624 -12.03 -29.12 -10.46
CA SER A 624 -11.34 -30.39 -10.73
C SER A 624 -9.82 -30.33 -10.54
N ASP A 625 -9.23 -29.13 -10.66
CA ASP A 625 -7.81 -28.86 -10.45
C ASP A 625 -7.50 -28.35 -9.03
N GLY A 626 -8.49 -28.25 -8.14
CA GLY A 626 -8.37 -27.78 -6.76
C GLY A 626 -8.22 -26.26 -6.61
N MET A 627 -8.18 -25.49 -7.70
CA MET A 627 -8.04 -24.03 -7.65
C MET A 627 -9.32 -23.29 -7.16
N GLY A 628 -10.35 -24.03 -6.81
CA GLY A 628 -11.64 -23.51 -6.39
C GLY A 628 -12.50 -22.98 -7.54
N LEU A 629 -13.79 -22.84 -7.26
CA LEU A 629 -14.77 -22.20 -8.13
C LEU A 629 -15.21 -20.87 -7.52
N SER A 630 -15.59 -19.92 -8.37
CA SER A 630 -16.21 -18.66 -7.95
C SER A 630 -17.70 -18.66 -8.25
N GLY A 631 -18.47 -18.01 -7.40
CA GLY A 631 -19.92 -18.02 -7.42
C GLY A 631 -20.52 -16.86 -6.64
N ALA A 632 -21.83 -16.86 -6.41
CA ALA A 632 -22.47 -15.85 -5.57
C ALA A 632 -23.83 -16.29 -5.04
N LEU A 633 -24.21 -15.75 -3.87
CA LEU A 633 -25.57 -15.84 -3.34
C LEU A 633 -26.16 -14.43 -3.16
N ASP A 634 -27.47 -14.32 -3.41
CA ASP A 634 -28.19 -13.07 -3.19
C ASP A 634 -28.71 -12.98 -1.76
N VAL A 635 -28.67 -11.77 -1.21
CA VAL A 635 -29.23 -11.41 0.08
C VAL A 635 -30.45 -10.54 -0.13
N TYR A 636 -31.55 -10.92 0.50
CA TYR A 636 -32.79 -10.17 0.53
C TYR A 636 -33.11 -9.77 1.97
N VAL A 637 -33.65 -8.56 2.15
CA VAL A 637 -34.20 -8.08 3.42
C VAL A 637 -35.65 -7.68 3.18
N ASN A 638 -36.56 -8.25 3.97
CA ASN A 638 -38.00 -8.02 3.87
C ASN A 638 -38.56 -8.19 2.43
N GLY A 639 -38.02 -9.19 1.71
CA GLY A 639 -38.42 -9.52 0.34
C GLY A 639 -37.71 -8.74 -0.77
N SER A 640 -36.97 -7.68 -0.45
CA SER A 640 -36.21 -6.87 -1.41
C SER A 640 -34.75 -7.32 -1.48
N LYS A 641 -34.20 -7.48 -2.69
CA LYS A 641 -32.77 -7.78 -2.86
C LYS A 641 -31.94 -6.59 -2.42
N VAL A 642 -30.98 -6.80 -1.52
CA VAL A 642 -30.10 -5.75 -0.99
C VAL A 642 -28.64 -5.94 -1.38
N LYS A 643 -28.21 -7.18 -1.66
CA LYS A 643 -26.83 -7.47 -2.02
C LYS A 643 -26.71 -8.77 -2.82
N THR A 644 -25.67 -8.87 -3.64
CA THR A 644 -25.13 -10.13 -4.15
C THR A 644 -23.77 -10.31 -3.51
N VAL A 645 -23.54 -11.43 -2.84
CA VAL A 645 -22.32 -11.75 -2.09
C VAL A 645 -21.48 -12.70 -2.94
N PRO A 646 -20.31 -12.29 -3.43
CA PRO A 646 -19.37 -13.18 -4.10
C PRO A 646 -18.88 -14.27 -3.13
N LEU A 647 -18.77 -15.48 -3.64
CA LEU A 647 -18.30 -16.66 -2.92
C LEU A 647 -17.19 -17.31 -3.73
N THR A 648 -16.25 -17.96 -3.05
CA THR A 648 -15.20 -18.75 -3.68
C THR A 648 -14.92 -19.98 -2.85
N SER A 649 -14.53 -21.09 -3.49
CA SER A 649 -13.97 -22.25 -2.81
C SER A 649 -12.44 -22.33 -2.91
N TYR A 650 -11.78 -21.21 -3.24
CA TYR A 650 -10.33 -21.16 -3.41
C TYR A 650 -9.56 -21.51 -2.14
N TYR A 651 -10.05 -21.08 -0.98
CA TYR A 651 -9.36 -21.24 0.31
C TYR A 651 -9.61 -22.59 0.95
N ASN A 652 -10.81 -23.12 0.77
CA ASN A 652 -11.28 -24.33 1.41
C ASN A 652 -11.05 -25.56 0.51
N TRP A 653 -11.41 -26.75 1.00
CA TRP A 653 -11.07 -28.06 0.44
C TRP A 653 -9.60 -28.48 0.63
N GLN A 654 -9.41 -29.52 1.45
CA GLN A 654 -8.14 -30.23 1.62
C GLN A 654 -8.39 -31.74 1.55
N TYR A 655 -7.51 -32.48 0.88
CA TYR A 655 -7.74 -33.88 0.52
C TYR A 655 -6.76 -34.82 1.20
N PHE A 656 -7.24 -35.91 1.79
CA PHE A 656 -6.45 -36.80 2.64
C PHE A 656 -6.47 -38.24 2.14
N SER A 657 -5.31 -38.73 1.70
CA SER A 657 -5.00 -40.17 1.57
C SER A 657 -4.04 -40.67 2.66
N SER A 658 -3.46 -39.75 3.42
CA SER A 658 -2.57 -39.96 4.56
C SER A 658 -2.86 -38.88 5.63
N ASP A 659 -1.94 -38.68 6.57
CA ASP A 659 -1.98 -37.60 7.56
C ASP A 659 -1.46 -36.25 7.03
N HIS A 660 -1.08 -36.17 5.75
CA HIS A 660 -0.70 -34.91 5.09
C HIS A 660 -1.79 -34.53 4.08
N PRO A 661 -2.28 -33.28 4.11
CA PRO A 661 -3.25 -32.84 3.13
C PRO A 661 -2.61 -32.72 1.74
N GLN A 662 -3.47 -32.87 0.75
CA GLN A 662 -3.22 -32.62 -0.66
C GLN A 662 -4.23 -31.58 -1.15
N ASP A 663 -3.85 -30.81 -2.17
CA ASP A 663 -4.62 -29.64 -2.59
C ASP A 663 -5.50 -29.93 -3.82
N THR A 664 -5.78 -31.19 -4.17
CA THR A 664 -6.58 -31.54 -5.36
C THR A 664 -7.53 -32.73 -5.14
N PRO A 665 -8.76 -32.72 -5.72
CA PRO A 665 -9.79 -33.73 -5.46
C PRO A 665 -9.43 -35.19 -5.76
N GLY A 666 -8.48 -35.44 -6.65
CA GLY A 666 -8.03 -36.80 -6.99
C GLY A 666 -7.13 -37.46 -5.94
N SER A 667 -6.72 -36.72 -4.92
CA SER A 667 -5.63 -37.13 -4.02
C SER A 667 -6.10 -37.68 -2.67
N GLY A 668 -7.40 -37.75 -2.40
CA GLY A 668 -7.91 -38.28 -1.13
C GLY A 668 -9.34 -37.87 -0.81
N ARG A 669 -9.80 -38.19 0.40
CA ARG A 669 -11.12 -37.75 0.89
C ARG A 669 -11.09 -36.27 1.26
N PRO A 670 -12.16 -35.49 1.01
CA PRO A 670 -12.20 -34.07 1.35
C PRO A 670 -12.46 -33.83 2.85
N LEU A 671 -11.82 -32.80 3.37
CA LEU A 671 -12.14 -32.05 4.59
C LEU A 671 -12.04 -30.55 4.28
N PHE A 672 -12.30 -29.70 5.27
CA PHE A 672 -12.36 -28.25 5.13
C PHE A 672 -13.40 -27.84 4.06
N ARG A 673 -14.58 -28.48 4.07
CA ARG A 673 -15.59 -28.30 3.01
C ARG A 673 -16.41 -27.02 3.16
N PHE A 674 -16.37 -26.38 4.32
CA PHE A 674 -17.04 -25.11 4.60
C PHE A 674 -16.04 -23.99 4.73
N ASP A 675 -16.50 -22.79 4.41
CA ASP A 675 -15.77 -21.54 4.55
C ASP A 675 -16.70 -20.42 5.07
N GLU A 676 -16.16 -19.24 5.38
CA GLU A 676 -16.93 -18.08 5.78
C GLU A 676 -16.70 -16.88 4.84
N VAL A 677 -17.73 -16.07 4.65
CA VAL A 677 -17.62 -14.71 4.10
C VAL A 677 -18.34 -13.74 5.01
N HIS A 678 -17.93 -12.47 4.98
CA HIS A 678 -18.61 -11.43 5.74
C HIS A 678 -18.85 -10.18 4.91
N TRP A 679 -19.93 -9.46 5.20
CA TRP A 679 -20.27 -8.21 4.55
C TRP A 679 -21.03 -7.27 5.49
N LYS A 680 -20.99 -5.98 5.14
CA LYS A 680 -21.84 -4.96 5.77
C LYS A 680 -23.07 -4.70 4.92
N LEU A 681 -24.23 -4.60 5.55
CA LEU A 681 -25.44 -4.02 4.99
C LEU A 681 -25.41 -2.50 5.17
N ASP A 682 -25.96 -1.74 4.23
CA ASP A 682 -26.01 -0.28 4.31
C ASP A 682 -26.94 0.22 5.42
N THR A 683 -27.94 -0.60 5.77
CA THR A 683 -28.86 -0.34 6.88
C THR A 683 -28.81 -1.52 7.86
N PRO A 684 -28.62 -1.27 9.17
CA PRO A 684 -28.67 -2.33 10.17
C PRO A 684 -30.03 -3.03 10.21
N LEU A 685 -30.00 -4.37 10.26
CA LEU A 685 -31.17 -5.19 10.53
C LEU A 685 -31.72 -4.91 11.93
N LYS A 686 -33.05 -4.91 12.05
CA LYS A 686 -33.79 -4.71 13.29
C LYS A 686 -34.55 -5.98 13.67
N PRO A 687 -34.92 -6.14 14.95
CA PRO A 687 -35.85 -7.19 15.36
C PRO A 687 -37.11 -7.25 14.49
N GLY A 688 -37.46 -8.44 14.01
CA GLY A 688 -38.59 -8.67 13.11
C GLY A 688 -38.28 -8.56 11.62
N ASP A 689 -37.14 -7.99 11.22
CA ASP A 689 -36.70 -8.04 9.82
C ASP A 689 -36.46 -9.49 9.38
N ILE A 690 -36.76 -9.78 8.13
CA ILE A 690 -36.51 -11.09 7.51
C ILE A 690 -35.31 -10.98 6.60
N ILE A 691 -34.23 -11.68 6.93
CA ILE A 691 -33.07 -11.86 6.05
C ILE A 691 -33.17 -13.21 5.34
N ARG A 692 -33.03 -13.20 4.01
CA ARG A 692 -33.07 -14.39 3.15
C ARG A 692 -31.83 -14.48 2.30
N ILE A 693 -31.22 -15.66 2.27
CA ILE A 693 -30.13 -16.03 1.36
C ILE A 693 -30.73 -16.88 0.24
N GLN A 694 -30.42 -16.55 -1.00
CA GLN A 694 -31.06 -17.17 -2.17
C GLN A 694 -30.09 -17.34 -3.34
N LYS A 695 -30.15 -18.50 -3.99
CA LYS A 695 -29.47 -18.75 -5.26
C LYS A 695 -30.31 -18.19 -6.42
N ASN A 696 -29.77 -17.25 -7.19
CA ASN A 696 -30.40 -16.72 -8.41
C ASN A 696 -29.41 -16.37 -9.53
N ASN A 697 -28.13 -16.71 -9.36
CA ASN A 697 -27.07 -16.27 -10.27
C ASN A 697 -27.05 -17.04 -11.60
N GLY A 698 -27.86 -18.10 -11.76
CA GLY A 698 -27.96 -18.86 -13.01
C GLY A 698 -26.82 -19.81 -13.29
N ASP A 699 -25.85 -19.95 -12.38
CA ASP A 699 -24.82 -20.99 -12.52
C ASP A 699 -25.34 -22.38 -12.13
N ASN A 700 -24.54 -23.38 -12.46
CA ASN A 700 -24.85 -24.79 -12.21
C ASN A 700 -24.31 -25.31 -10.86
N LEU A 701 -23.93 -24.43 -9.94
CA LEU A 701 -23.35 -24.81 -8.64
C LEU A 701 -24.45 -25.02 -7.60
N GLU A 702 -24.38 -26.13 -6.85
CA GLU A 702 -25.13 -26.28 -5.59
C GLU A 702 -24.36 -25.58 -4.48
N TYR A 703 -25.01 -24.68 -3.75
CA TYR A 703 -24.43 -24.06 -2.56
C TYR A 703 -24.99 -24.72 -1.30
N GLY A 704 -24.27 -24.63 -0.19
CA GLY A 704 -24.79 -24.93 1.13
C GLY A 704 -24.63 -23.74 2.06
N VAL A 705 -25.65 -23.48 2.88
CA VAL A 705 -25.60 -22.46 3.94
C VAL A 705 -25.80 -23.16 5.28
N ASP A 706 -24.81 -23.03 6.16
CA ASP A 706 -24.81 -23.59 7.52
C ASP A 706 -25.51 -22.63 8.49
N PHE A 707 -25.00 -21.40 8.61
CA PHE A 707 -25.61 -20.37 9.45
C PHE A 707 -25.23 -18.98 8.98
N ILE A 708 -25.91 -17.98 9.53
CA ILE A 708 -25.44 -16.58 9.54
C ILE A 708 -25.18 -16.11 10.98
N GLU A 709 -24.16 -15.29 11.17
CA GLU A 709 -23.88 -14.53 12.39
C GLU A 709 -24.16 -13.06 12.11
N ILE A 710 -24.99 -12.41 12.94
CA ILE A 710 -25.39 -10.99 12.76
C ILE A 710 -24.93 -10.18 13.96
N GLU A 711 -24.31 -9.02 13.72
CA GLU A 711 -23.84 -8.11 14.77
C GLU A 711 -23.97 -6.62 14.43
N PRO A 712 -24.10 -5.76 15.45
CA PRO A 712 -23.86 -4.33 15.31
C PRO A 712 -22.40 -4.07 14.94
N VAL A 713 -22.19 -3.20 13.96
CA VAL A 713 -20.85 -2.74 13.56
C VAL A 713 -20.65 -1.33 14.12
N PRO A 714 -19.67 -1.10 15.02
CA PRO A 714 -19.40 0.23 15.55
C PRO A 714 -18.81 1.13 14.46
N ASP A 715 -18.83 2.44 14.68
CA ASP A 715 -18.11 3.39 13.83
C ASP A 715 -16.60 3.07 13.78
N PRO A 716 -15.90 3.41 12.67
CA PRO A 716 -14.47 3.17 12.57
C PRO A 716 -13.71 3.92 13.67
N ILE A 717 -12.76 3.23 14.31
CA ILE A 717 -11.88 3.83 15.32
C ILE A 717 -11.05 4.92 14.65
N ALA A 718 -11.15 6.14 15.16
CA ALA A 718 -10.42 7.29 14.65
C ALA A 718 -8.90 7.16 14.88
N ARG A 719 -8.10 7.80 14.02
CA ARG A 719 -6.65 7.91 14.19
C ARG A 719 -6.31 8.45 15.59
N PRO A 720 -5.53 7.71 16.41
CA PRO A 720 -5.11 8.22 17.71
C PRO A 720 -4.30 9.52 17.59
N ALA A 721 -4.44 10.40 18.57
CA ALA A 721 -3.67 11.65 18.61
C ALA A 721 -2.16 11.34 18.58
N ASN A 722 -1.40 12.11 17.79
CA ASN A 722 0.05 11.94 17.61
C ASN A 722 0.50 10.58 17.01
N ALA A 723 -0.41 9.76 16.47
CA ALA A 723 -0.05 8.57 15.71
C ALA A 723 0.54 8.93 14.33
N VAL A 724 1.30 8.01 13.74
CA VAL A 724 1.62 8.02 12.29
C VAL A 724 0.67 7.06 11.57
N SER A 725 0.26 7.37 10.34
CA SER A 725 -0.63 6.51 9.54
C SER A 725 0.13 5.89 8.38
N VAL A 726 -0.22 4.68 7.95
CA VAL A 726 0.31 4.08 6.71
C VAL A 726 0.07 4.98 5.48
N THR A 727 -1.03 5.73 5.47
CA THR A 727 -1.38 6.68 4.41
C THR A 727 -0.46 7.92 4.39
N ASP A 728 0.21 8.24 5.49
CA ASP A 728 1.21 9.32 5.52
C ASP A 728 2.45 8.95 4.67
N PHE A 729 2.60 7.66 4.35
CA PHE A 729 3.72 7.08 3.60
C PHE A 729 3.31 6.52 2.24
N GLY A 730 2.11 6.86 1.76
CA GLY A 730 1.66 6.54 0.41
C GLY A 730 0.81 5.27 0.26
N ALA A 731 0.44 4.61 1.36
CA ALA A 731 -0.57 3.53 1.28
C ALA A 731 -1.92 4.12 0.88
N VAL A 732 -2.64 3.45 -0.03
CA VAL A 732 -3.94 3.90 -0.54
C VAL A 732 -4.94 2.77 -0.41
N ALA A 733 -5.96 2.98 0.41
CA ALA A 733 -7.01 1.99 0.58
C ALA A 733 -7.85 1.80 -0.69
N ASN A 734 -8.27 0.56 -0.95
CA ASN A 734 -9.28 0.16 -1.93
C ASN A 734 -8.92 0.45 -3.41
N ASP A 735 -7.65 0.57 -3.77
CA ASP A 735 -7.20 0.79 -5.15
C ASP A 735 -6.63 -0.48 -5.83
N ASN A 736 -6.56 -1.58 -5.08
CA ASN A 736 -5.97 -2.87 -5.48
C ASN A 736 -4.46 -2.83 -5.78
N GLN A 737 -3.76 -1.81 -5.31
CA GLN A 737 -2.31 -1.69 -5.44
C GLN A 737 -1.58 -2.15 -4.18
N ASP A 738 -0.31 -2.49 -4.32
CA ASP A 738 0.53 -2.94 -3.20
C ASP A 738 0.89 -1.78 -2.25
N ASP A 739 0.66 -1.98 -0.96
CA ASP A 739 0.89 -1.02 0.12
C ASP A 739 2.10 -1.39 1.01
N LEU A 740 2.79 -2.50 0.74
CA LEU A 740 3.78 -3.07 1.66
C LEU A 740 4.94 -2.11 1.93
N ALA A 741 5.42 -1.41 0.90
CA ALA A 741 6.48 -0.43 1.06
C ALA A 741 6.09 0.73 1.99
N ALA A 742 4.83 1.18 1.92
CA ALA A 742 4.30 2.22 2.79
C ALA A 742 4.12 1.72 4.23
N PHE A 743 3.68 0.46 4.41
CA PHE A 743 3.59 -0.17 5.73
C PHE A 743 4.96 -0.29 6.39
N GLU A 744 5.99 -0.73 5.66
CA GLU A 744 7.36 -0.82 6.17
C GLU A 744 7.92 0.56 6.55
N ALA A 745 7.72 1.58 5.72
CA ALA A 745 8.12 2.96 6.01
C ALA A 745 7.39 3.52 7.25
N ALA A 746 6.10 3.24 7.39
CA ALA A 746 5.30 3.68 8.53
C ALA A 746 5.74 3.01 9.85
N VAL A 747 6.13 1.73 9.82
CA VAL A 747 6.73 1.04 10.98
C VAL A 747 8.04 1.72 11.38
N ALA A 748 8.93 2.01 10.42
CA ALA A 748 10.20 2.67 10.71
C ALA A 748 9.99 4.05 11.35
N ALA A 749 9.00 4.82 10.87
CA ALA A 749 8.63 6.10 11.44
C ALA A 749 8.02 5.97 12.84
N ALA A 750 7.10 5.01 13.05
CA ALA A 750 6.47 4.75 14.35
C ALA A 750 7.51 4.39 15.41
N VAL A 751 8.46 3.50 15.07
CA VAL A 751 9.52 3.06 15.97
C VAL A 751 10.50 4.20 16.30
N SER A 752 10.98 4.92 15.28
CA SER A 752 11.95 6.00 15.49
C SER A 752 11.38 7.19 16.28
N GLN A 753 10.08 7.44 16.16
CA GLN A 753 9.39 8.53 16.85
C GLN A 753 8.69 8.10 18.14
N ASN A 754 8.73 6.80 18.48
CA ASN A 754 7.99 6.20 19.58
C ASN A 754 6.49 6.58 19.57
N LYS A 755 5.85 6.39 18.41
CA LYS A 755 4.44 6.70 18.15
C LYS A 755 3.65 5.43 17.82
N THR A 756 2.33 5.51 18.03
CA THR A 756 1.40 4.50 17.50
C THR A 756 1.40 4.53 15.97
N LEU A 757 1.43 3.35 15.36
CA LEU A 757 1.12 3.15 13.95
C LEU A 757 -0.39 2.94 13.81
N TYR A 758 -1.03 3.73 12.96
CA TYR A 758 -2.45 3.63 12.65
C TYR A 758 -2.68 3.13 11.23
N ILE A 759 -3.65 2.24 11.06
CA ILE A 759 -4.11 1.75 9.75
C ILE A 759 -5.58 2.15 9.61
N PRO A 760 -5.93 3.08 8.70
CA PRO A 760 -7.29 3.58 8.59
C PRO A 760 -8.26 2.53 8.02
N ALA A 761 -9.54 2.89 7.93
CA ALA A 761 -10.54 2.06 7.28
C ALA A 761 -10.23 1.92 5.77
N GLY A 762 -10.48 0.72 5.25
CA GLY A 762 -10.23 0.33 3.87
C GLY A 762 -9.48 -0.99 3.73
N THR A 763 -9.38 -1.47 2.50
CA THR A 763 -8.58 -2.65 2.14
C THR A 763 -7.22 -2.23 1.63
N PHE A 764 -6.16 -2.76 2.24
CA PHE A 764 -4.77 -2.56 1.85
C PHE A 764 -4.19 -3.89 1.38
N HIS A 765 -3.47 -3.89 0.25
CA HIS A 765 -2.94 -5.11 -0.33
C HIS A 765 -1.45 -5.24 -0.03
N LEU A 766 -1.03 -6.38 0.52
CA LEU A 766 0.37 -6.66 0.80
C LEU A 766 0.83 -7.84 -0.06
N GLY A 767 1.70 -7.59 -1.04
CA GLY A 767 2.20 -8.59 -2.00
C GLY A 767 3.30 -9.50 -1.44
N ASN A 768 3.68 -9.33 -0.17
CA ASN A 768 4.58 -10.22 0.52
C ASN A 768 4.33 -10.23 2.05
N MET A 769 5.09 -11.05 2.77
CA MET A 769 5.12 -11.06 4.23
C MET A 769 5.52 -9.70 4.79
N TRP A 770 4.71 -9.16 5.71
CA TRP A 770 5.04 -7.94 6.40
C TRP A 770 5.98 -8.23 7.58
N LYS A 771 7.23 -7.81 7.45
CA LYS A 771 8.27 -8.04 8.46
C LYS A 771 8.39 -6.82 9.37
N ILE A 772 8.00 -6.97 10.63
CA ILE A 772 8.03 -5.89 11.62
C ILE A 772 9.29 -6.05 12.48
N GLY A 773 10.33 -5.32 12.08
CA GLY A 773 11.68 -5.44 12.63
C GLY A 773 12.50 -6.54 11.94
N SER A 774 13.74 -6.73 12.38
CA SER A 774 14.60 -7.81 11.90
C SER A 774 15.25 -8.57 13.05
N VAL A 775 15.84 -9.74 12.76
CA VAL A 775 16.56 -10.54 13.78
C VAL A 775 17.69 -9.71 14.41
N GLN A 776 18.42 -8.95 13.59
CA GLN A 776 19.53 -8.08 14.01
C GLN A 776 19.02 -6.82 14.70
N ASN A 777 17.95 -6.21 14.20
CA ASN A 777 17.37 -4.97 14.72
C ASN A 777 15.94 -5.22 15.20
N LYS A 778 15.84 -5.91 16.34
CA LYS A 778 14.54 -6.15 17.01
C LYS A 778 13.98 -4.84 17.54
N ILE A 779 12.67 -4.69 17.46
CA ILE A 779 11.95 -3.52 17.97
C ILE A 779 11.71 -3.70 19.47
N ASN A 780 11.94 -2.66 20.26
CA ASN A 780 11.67 -2.73 21.70
C ASN A 780 10.15 -2.71 21.94
N ASN A 781 9.47 -1.59 21.67
CA ASN A 781 8.02 -1.49 21.83
C ASN A 781 7.39 -1.00 20.53
N LEU A 782 6.18 -1.48 20.23
CA LEU A 782 5.39 -1.00 19.11
C LEU A 782 3.90 -1.12 19.43
N THR A 783 3.13 -0.11 19.05
CA THR A 783 1.68 -0.13 19.08
C THR A 783 1.14 0.06 17.66
N VAL A 784 0.29 -0.86 17.20
CA VAL A 784 -0.38 -0.85 15.90
C VAL A 784 -1.89 -0.94 16.14
N VAL A 785 -2.66 0.00 15.58
CA VAL A 785 -4.12 0.06 15.75
C VAL A 785 -4.78 0.26 14.40
N GLY A 786 -5.67 -0.64 14.02
CA GLY A 786 -6.58 -0.46 12.89
C GLY A 786 -7.86 0.29 13.25
N ALA A 787 -8.71 0.57 12.26
CA ALA A 787 -10.01 1.21 12.44
C ALA A 787 -11.11 0.25 12.94
N GLY A 788 -10.81 -1.04 13.15
CA GLY A 788 -11.75 -2.08 13.58
C GLY A 788 -11.82 -3.24 12.58
N ILE A 789 -12.15 -4.44 13.06
CA ILE A 789 -12.20 -5.68 12.25
C ILE A 789 -13.19 -5.63 11.07
N TRP A 790 -14.15 -4.72 11.09
CA TRP A 790 -15.13 -4.53 10.01
C TRP A 790 -14.76 -3.38 9.05
N HIS A 791 -13.63 -2.71 9.30
CA HIS A 791 -13.25 -1.47 8.63
C HIS A 791 -11.87 -1.54 8.02
N THR A 792 -10.87 -2.06 8.72
CA THR A 792 -9.51 -2.20 8.21
C THR A 792 -9.26 -3.63 7.78
N ASN A 793 -9.04 -3.84 6.48
CA ASN A 793 -8.76 -5.13 5.89
C ASN A 793 -7.33 -5.13 5.35
N ILE A 794 -6.50 -6.08 5.80
CA ILE A 794 -5.19 -6.35 5.24
C ILE A 794 -5.31 -7.61 4.39
N GLN A 795 -5.18 -7.46 3.07
CA GLN A 795 -5.26 -8.56 2.11
C GLN A 795 -3.86 -8.92 1.62
N PHE A 796 -3.34 -10.09 2.01
CA PHE A 796 -2.12 -10.60 1.37
C PHE A 796 -2.46 -11.17 0.00
N THR A 797 -1.72 -10.79 -1.05
CA THR A 797 -2.09 -11.12 -2.45
C THR A 797 -1.24 -12.21 -3.08
N ASN A 798 -0.16 -12.60 -2.42
CA ASN A 798 0.78 -13.57 -2.96
C ASN A 798 0.47 -14.98 -2.44
N PRO A 799 0.21 -15.97 -3.31
CA PRO A 799 -0.15 -17.32 -2.90
C PRO A 799 1.05 -18.18 -2.51
N ASN A 800 2.28 -17.74 -2.82
CA ASN A 800 3.48 -18.55 -2.64
C ASN A 800 3.85 -18.74 -1.16
N ARG A 801 4.64 -19.78 -0.87
CA ARG A 801 5.32 -19.94 0.42
C ARG A 801 6.09 -18.67 0.84
N GLU A 802 6.21 -18.45 2.14
CA GLU A 802 6.97 -17.36 2.76
C GLU A 802 6.56 -15.94 2.27
N SER A 803 5.35 -15.79 1.72
CA SER A 803 4.96 -14.58 0.97
C SER A 803 3.71 -13.88 1.52
N GLY A 804 3.35 -14.11 2.78
CA GLY A 804 2.37 -13.28 3.46
C GLY A 804 2.27 -13.60 4.95
N GLY A 805 1.30 -12.97 5.61
CA GLY A 805 1.27 -12.93 7.07
C GLY A 805 2.27 -11.92 7.64
N ILE A 806 2.30 -11.83 8.98
CA ILE A 806 3.12 -10.86 9.71
C ILE A 806 4.19 -11.61 10.53
N SER A 807 5.46 -11.30 10.27
CA SER A 807 6.60 -11.77 11.07
C SER A 807 7.02 -10.69 12.06
N PHE A 808 6.85 -10.96 13.35
CA PHE A 808 7.25 -10.04 14.41
C PHE A 808 8.68 -10.28 14.88
N ARG A 809 9.45 -9.20 15.04
CA ARG A 809 10.78 -9.20 15.66
C ARG A 809 10.80 -8.23 16.84
N ILE A 810 9.97 -8.52 17.85
CA ILE A 810 9.76 -7.68 19.05
C ILE A 810 10.53 -8.26 20.25
N LEU A 811 11.19 -7.38 21.00
CA LEU A 811 11.89 -7.71 22.25
C LEU A 811 11.10 -7.30 23.50
N GLY A 812 10.55 -6.09 23.51
CA GLY A 812 9.73 -5.53 24.60
C GLY A 812 8.24 -5.76 24.33
N LYS A 813 7.40 -4.73 24.47
CA LYS A 813 5.95 -4.86 24.40
C LYS A 813 5.38 -4.53 23.01
N LEU A 814 4.66 -5.47 22.43
CA LEU A 814 3.77 -5.26 21.28
C LEU A 814 2.34 -5.02 21.76
N ASP A 815 1.65 -4.08 21.13
CA ASP A 815 0.19 -3.94 21.18
C ASP A 815 -0.31 -3.88 19.72
N PHE A 816 -1.07 -4.88 19.27
CA PHE A 816 -1.57 -4.96 17.90
C PHE A 816 -3.07 -5.25 17.90
N SER A 817 -3.87 -4.39 17.27
CA SER A 817 -5.33 -4.53 17.38
C SER A 817 -6.17 -3.97 16.23
N ASN A 818 -7.43 -4.38 16.23
CA ASN A 818 -8.52 -3.77 15.45
C ASN A 818 -8.38 -3.88 13.93
N VAL A 819 -7.96 -5.05 13.44
CA VAL A 819 -7.83 -5.33 12.00
C VAL A 819 -8.43 -6.67 11.62
N TYR A 820 -8.95 -6.75 10.40
CA TYR A 820 -9.19 -8.00 9.70
C TYR A 820 -7.99 -8.31 8.78
N MET A 821 -7.64 -9.59 8.66
CA MET A 821 -6.58 -10.06 7.78
C MET A 821 -7.03 -11.29 7.01
N ASN A 822 -6.72 -11.30 5.71
CA ASN A 822 -6.97 -12.42 4.82
C ASN A 822 -5.72 -12.76 4.00
N SER A 823 -5.61 -14.01 3.58
CA SER A 823 -4.50 -14.50 2.76
C SER A 823 -4.87 -14.61 1.27
N MET A 824 -3.90 -15.03 0.47
CA MET A 824 -4.12 -15.67 -0.84
C MET A 824 -3.63 -17.13 -0.83
N LEU A 825 -3.62 -17.76 0.34
CA LEU A 825 -3.07 -19.09 0.57
C LEU A 825 -4.16 -20.18 0.47
N ARG A 826 -3.82 -21.30 -0.16
CA ARG A 826 -4.70 -22.48 -0.31
C ARG A 826 -4.03 -23.82 0.00
N SER A 827 -2.79 -23.79 0.48
CA SER A 827 -1.96 -24.98 0.71
C SER A 827 -1.14 -24.84 1.98
N ARG A 828 -1.00 -25.92 2.74
CA ARG A 828 -0.03 -25.99 3.85
C ARG A 828 1.41 -26.12 3.36
N TYR A 829 1.63 -26.35 2.06
CA TYR A 829 2.95 -26.60 1.46
C TYR A 829 3.76 -27.68 2.18
N GLY A 830 3.10 -28.76 2.64
CA GLY A 830 3.78 -29.80 3.44
C GLY A 830 4.55 -29.22 4.63
N GLU A 831 3.84 -28.43 5.46
CA GLU A 831 4.37 -27.75 6.64
C GLU A 831 5.42 -26.65 6.36
N GLN A 832 5.68 -26.32 5.08
CA GLN A 832 6.67 -25.33 4.66
C GLN A 832 6.06 -24.01 4.17
N ALA A 833 4.78 -23.73 4.46
CA ALA A 833 4.13 -22.52 3.97
C ALA A 833 4.77 -21.24 4.54
N VAL A 834 5.12 -21.23 5.83
CA VAL A 834 5.65 -20.04 6.56
C VAL A 834 4.77 -18.81 6.30
N TYR A 835 3.47 -19.00 6.51
CA TYR A 835 2.43 -18.06 6.10
C TYR A 835 1.32 -18.02 7.16
N LYS A 836 1.73 -17.90 8.41
CA LYS A 836 0.81 -17.70 9.53
C LYS A 836 0.36 -16.25 9.57
N ALA A 837 -0.84 -15.95 10.06
CA ALA A 837 -1.29 -14.57 10.18
C ALA A 837 -0.31 -13.76 11.04
N PHE A 838 0.16 -14.36 12.14
CA PHE A 838 1.22 -13.82 12.99
C PHE A 838 2.23 -14.90 13.40
N MET A 839 3.52 -14.59 13.35
CA MET A 839 4.60 -15.54 13.67
C MET A 839 5.85 -14.88 14.26
N ASP A 840 6.77 -15.73 14.74
CA ASP A 840 8.09 -15.40 15.29
C ASP A 840 8.11 -14.83 16.73
N ASN A 841 8.66 -13.62 16.91
CA ASN A 841 9.07 -13.08 18.21
C ASN A 841 8.10 -11.98 18.68
N PHE A 842 7.19 -12.36 19.57
CA PHE A 842 6.10 -11.48 20.04
C PHE A 842 6.49 -10.57 21.20
N GLY A 843 7.66 -10.77 21.82
CA GLY A 843 8.14 -9.94 22.94
C GLY A 843 7.56 -10.34 24.30
N LYS A 844 7.55 -9.38 25.25
CA LYS A 844 7.20 -9.56 26.65
C LYS A 844 6.00 -8.68 27.04
N ASN A 845 5.03 -9.26 27.75
CA ASN A 845 3.80 -8.58 28.16
C ASN A 845 3.01 -7.95 26.99
N SER A 846 3.16 -8.56 25.82
CA SER A 846 2.52 -8.12 24.59
C SER A 846 1.04 -8.46 24.57
N ILE A 847 0.28 -7.73 23.78
CA ILE A 847 -1.13 -7.99 23.56
C ILE A 847 -1.46 -7.93 22.07
N ILE A 848 -2.23 -8.91 21.60
CA ILE A 848 -2.86 -8.88 20.29
C ILE A 848 -4.34 -9.07 20.50
N HIS A 849 -5.15 -8.09 20.13
CA HIS A 849 -6.56 -8.12 20.51
C HIS A 849 -7.49 -7.53 19.47
N ASN A 850 -8.74 -8.00 19.47
CA ASN A 850 -9.74 -7.53 18.51
C ASN A 850 -9.25 -7.66 17.06
N VAL A 851 -8.69 -8.81 16.71
CA VAL A 851 -8.33 -9.14 15.32
C VAL A 851 -9.23 -10.23 14.77
N TRP A 852 -9.45 -10.21 13.46
CA TRP A 852 -10.11 -11.30 12.74
C TRP A 852 -9.15 -11.79 11.65
N VAL A 853 -8.69 -13.03 11.75
CA VAL A 853 -7.76 -13.62 10.78
C VAL A 853 -8.29 -14.93 10.21
N GLU A 854 -8.17 -15.08 8.90
CA GLU A 854 -8.61 -16.27 8.17
C GLU A 854 -7.77 -16.62 6.95
N HIS A 855 -7.83 -17.90 6.56
CA HIS A 855 -7.16 -18.50 5.40
C HIS A 855 -5.63 -18.54 5.47
N PHE A 856 -5.03 -18.33 6.63
CA PHE A 856 -3.58 -18.49 6.79
C PHE A 856 -3.20 -19.96 7.00
N GLU A 857 -1.89 -20.23 6.99
CA GLU A 857 -1.38 -21.53 7.42
C GLU A 857 -1.85 -21.81 8.85
N CYS A 858 -1.54 -20.90 9.77
CA CYS A 858 -2.10 -20.86 11.12
C CYS A 858 -2.57 -19.44 11.40
N GLY A 859 -3.47 -19.26 12.37
CA GLY A 859 -3.71 -17.92 12.90
C GLY A 859 -2.44 -17.37 13.56
N PHE A 860 -1.88 -18.11 14.52
CA PHE A 860 -0.71 -17.69 15.29
C PHE A 860 0.27 -18.82 15.51
N TRP A 861 1.54 -18.59 15.21
CA TRP A 861 2.64 -19.48 15.61
C TRP A 861 3.68 -18.70 16.42
N VAL A 862 3.56 -18.80 17.74
CA VAL A 862 4.38 -18.02 18.69
C VAL A 862 5.62 -18.84 19.04
N GLY A 863 6.78 -18.47 18.49
CA GLY A 863 8.00 -19.19 18.77
C GLY A 863 9.20 -18.64 18.03
N ASP A 864 10.36 -18.66 18.68
CA ASP A 864 11.62 -18.23 18.09
C ASP A 864 12.38 -19.38 17.45
N TYR A 865 12.74 -19.20 16.19
CA TYR A 865 13.63 -20.10 15.45
C TYR A 865 14.89 -19.38 14.95
N ALA A 866 15.06 -18.10 15.30
CA ALA A 866 16.11 -17.25 14.76
C ALA A 866 17.33 -17.08 15.69
N HIS A 867 17.21 -17.40 16.98
CA HIS A 867 18.29 -17.22 17.96
C HIS A 867 18.76 -18.56 18.56
N THR A 868 19.97 -18.57 19.12
CA THR A 868 20.56 -19.70 19.85
C THR A 868 21.37 -19.17 21.06
N PRO A 869 20.91 -19.36 22.31
CA PRO A 869 19.65 -19.98 22.66
C PRO A 869 18.44 -19.18 22.14
N ALA A 870 17.35 -19.89 21.83
CA ALA A 870 16.11 -19.26 21.41
C ALA A 870 15.56 -18.31 22.50
N ILE A 871 15.02 -17.16 22.09
CA ILE A 871 14.22 -16.28 22.96
C ILE A 871 12.76 -16.73 22.96
N TYR A 872 11.95 -16.26 23.91
CA TYR A 872 10.54 -16.70 24.00
C TYR A 872 9.61 -15.57 24.40
N ALA A 873 8.38 -15.63 23.91
CA ALA A 873 7.31 -14.75 24.34
C ALA A 873 6.89 -15.10 25.77
N ASP A 874 6.69 -14.09 26.61
CA ASP A 874 6.28 -14.29 28.00
C ASP A 874 5.25 -13.24 28.40
N GLY A 875 4.12 -13.69 28.94
CA GLY A 875 3.00 -12.79 29.25
C GLY A 875 2.24 -12.28 28.01
N LEU A 876 2.31 -12.97 26.87
CA LEU A 876 1.51 -12.60 25.69
C LEU A 876 0.02 -12.82 25.98
N VAL A 877 -0.83 -11.87 25.61
CA VAL A 877 -2.29 -12.02 25.64
C VAL A 877 -2.85 -11.90 24.23
N ILE A 878 -3.54 -12.93 23.77
CA ILE A 878 -4.40 -12.91 22.58
C ILE A 878 -5.84 -12.88 23.06
N GLU A 879 -6.61 -11.84 22.73
CA GLU A 879 -7.98 -11.73 23.23
C GLU A 879 -8.99 -11.11 22.28
N ASN A 880 -10.28 -11.39 22.51
CA ASN A 880 -11.40 -10.79 21.78
C ASN A 880 -11.31 -10.96 20.26
N SER A 881 -10.74 -12.09 19.81
CA SER A 881 -10.34 -12.28 18.42
C SER A 881 -11.14 -13.39 17.72
N ARG A 882 -11.16 -13.37 16.39
CA ARG A 882 -11.76 -14.39 15.52
C ARG A 882 -10.64 -15.04 14.72
N ILE A 883 -10.40 -16.33 14.93
CA ILE A 883 -9.30 -17.08 14.33
C ILE A 883 -9.92 -18.27 13.62
N ARG A 884 -10.19 -18.10 12.31
CA ARG A 884 -11.09 -18.97 11.58
C ARG A 884 -10.51 -19.47 10.27
N ASN A 885 -10.97 -20.62 9.78
CA ASN A 885 -10.70 -21.11 8.43
C ASN A 885 -9.20 -21.16 8.07
N ASN A 886 -8.32 -21.46 9.03
CA ASN A 886 -6.89 -21.64 8.76
C ASN A 886 -6.59 -23.09 8.40
N LEU A 887 -5.57 -23.29 7.57
CA LEU A 887 -5.23 -24.61 7.02
C LEU A 887 -4.61 -25.57 8.07
N ALA A 888 -4.13 -25.03 9.18
CA ALA A 888 -3.54 -25.73 10.31
C ALA A 888 -4.05 -25.14 11.63
N ASP A 889 -3.18 -25.01 12.64
CA ASP A 889 -3.53 -24.54 13.98
C ASP A 889 -4.23 -23.17 13.99
N GLY A 890 -5.13 -22.96 14.94
CA GLY A 890 -5.61 -21.61 15.24
C GLY A 890 -4.51 -20.79 15.93
N VAL A 891 -4.05 -21.26 17.10
CA VAL A 891 -2.90 -20.71 17.83
C VAL A 891 -2.01 -21.82 18.33
N ASN A 892 -0.71 -21.71 18.11
CA ASN A 892 0.29 -22.57 18.75
C ASN A 892 1.30 -21.75 19.55
N PHE A 893 1.37 -21.99 20.86
CA PHE A 893 2.41 -21.49 21.75
C PHE A 893 3.55 -22.49 21.79
N ALA A 894 4.61 -22.20 21.02
CA ALA A 894 5.77 -23.05 20.85
C ALA A 894 7.04 -22.48 21.49
N GLN A 895 8.15 -23.22 21.40
CA GLN A 895 9.51 -22.71 21.66
C GLN A 895 9.67 -21.95 22.98
N GLY A 896 9.17 -22.52 24.08
CA GLY A 896 9.31 -21.92 25.41
C GLY A 896 8.36 -20.78 25.75
N THR A 897 7.40 -20.46 24.86
CA THR A 897 6.35 -19.48 25.15
C THR A 897 5.67 -19.79 26.49
N SER A 898 5.62 -18.80 27.37
CA SER A 898 5.26 -19.00 28.78
C SER A 898 4.36 -17.89 29.31
N ASN A 899 3.63 -18.18 30.39
CA ASN A 899 2.70 -17.26 31.06
C ASN A 899 1.74 -16.54 30.09
N SER A 900 1.47 -17.14 28.92
CA SER A 900 0.75 -16.51 27.82
C SER A 900 -0.69 -17.02 27.76
N THR A 901 -1.60 -16.20 27.25
CA THR A 901 -3.03 -16.43 27.32
C THR A 901 -3.71 -16.26 25.97
N VAL A 902 -4.59 -17.20 25.60
CA VAL A 902 -5.64 -16.95 24.60
C VAL A 902 -6.98 -16.93 25.32
N ARG A 903 -7.73 -15.83 25.20
CA ARG A 903 -9.02 -15.70 25.87
C ARG A 903 -10.11 -14.98 25.09
N ASN A 904 -11.36 -15.23 25.47
CA ASN A 904 -12.54 -14.59 24.90
C ASN A 904 -12.50 -14.55 23.36
N SER A 905 -12.11 -15.66 22.73
CA SER A 905 -11.86 -15.72 21.29
C SER A 905 -12.69 -16.81 20.62
N SER A 906 -13.08 -16.55 19.37
CA SER A 906 -13.79 -17.48 18.50
C SER A 906 -12.78 -18.19 17.62
N ILE A 907 -12.61 -19.49 17.84
CA ILE A 907 -11.67 -20.33 17.11
C ILE A 907 -12.52 -21.30 16.29
N ARG A 908 -12.52 -21.22 14.96
CA ARG A 908 -13.46 -22.01 14.16
C ARG A 908 -12.85 -22.59 12.90
N ASN A 909 -13.19 -23.83 12.58
CA ASN A 909 -12.92 -24.41 11.26
C ASN A 909 -11.41 -24.43 10.90
N ASN A 910 -10.56 -24.65 11.91
CA ASN A 910 -9.11 -24.72 11.73
C ASN A 910 -8.66 -26.16 11.43
N GLY A 911 -7.55 -26.25 10.71
CA GLY A 911 -7.04 -27.45 10.07
C GLY A 911 -5.97 -28.22 10.78
N ASP A 912 -5.79 -27.96 12.06
CA ASP A 912 -5.03 -28.72 13.03
C ASP A 912 -5.55 -28.30 14.41
N ASP A 913 -4.76 -28.42 15.47
CA ASP A 913 -5.22 -28.04 16.80
C ASP A 913 -5.73 -26.58 16.87
N GLY A 914 -6.94 -26.38 17.37
CA GLY A 914 -7.53 -25.04 17.48
C GLY A 914 -6.66 -24.12 18.34
N LEU A 915 -6.28 -24.59 19.54
CA LEU A 915 -5.32 -23.95 20.44
C LEU A 915 -4.33 -24.98 21.00
N ALA A 916 -3.04 -24.79 20.77
CA ALA A 916 -2.01 -25.75 21.15
C ALA A 916 -0.87 -25.12 21.97
N VAL A 917 -0.28 -25.92 22.85
CA VAL A 917 1.04 -25.65 23.43
C VAL A 917 1.98 -26.78 23.04
N TRP A 918 2.92 -26.48 22.13
CA TRP A 918 4.00 -27.39 21.77
C TRP A 918 5.31 -26.94 22.41
N THR A 919 5.73 -27.62 23.48
CA THR A 919 6.99 -27.32 24.20
C THR A 919 8.24 -27.85 23.48
N SER A 920 8.40 -27.45 22.22
CA SER A 920 9.60 -27.68 21.42
C SER A 920 10.82 -26.99 22.02
N ASN A 921 12.00 -27.55 21.76
CA ASN A 921 13.28 -27.12 22.33
C ASN A 921 14.32 -26.79 21.25
N VAL A 922 13.88 -26.49 20.03
CA VAL A 922 14.78 -26.15 18.91
C VAL A 922 15.63 -24.95 19.31
N ASN A 923 16.92 -24.98 18.96
CA ASN A 923 17.91 -23.97 19.32
C ASN A 923 17.99 -23.70 20.85
N GLY A 924 17.70 -24.70 21.69
CA GLY A 924 17.80 -24.57 23.14
C GLY A 924 16.71 -23.70 23.78
N ALA A 925 15.52 -23.60 23.15
CA ALA A 925 14.37 -22.99 23.79
C ALA A 925 14.03 -23.72 25.11
N PRO A 926 13.62 -23.01 26.18
CA PRO A 926 13.19 -23.63 27.42
C PRO A 926 11.84 -24.35 27.26
N ALA A 927 11.44 -25.14 28.27
CA ALA A 927 10.08 -25.67 28.33
C ALA A 927 9.07 -24.54 28.52
N GLY A 928 8.02 -24.50 27.72
CA GLY A 928 6.91 -23.58 27.91
C GLY A 928 6.15 -23.91 29.20
N VAL A 929 5.78 -22.90 29.98
CA VAL A 929 5.08 -23.10 31.27
C VAL A 929 3.96 -22.09 31.49
N ASN A 930 2.95 -22.46 32.28
CA ASN A 930 1.89 -21.58 32.78
C ASN A 930 1.00 -20.89 31.72
N ASN A 931 0.97 -21.41 30.50
CA ASN A 931 0.05 -20.92 29.46
C ASN A 931 -1.43 -21.20 29.77
N THR A 932 -2.32 -20.34 29.29
CA THR A 932 -3.75 -20.33 29.60
C THR A 932 -4.61 -20.23 28.35
N PHE A 933 -5.58 -21.13 28.18
CA PHE A 933 -6.63 -21.02 27.18
C PHE A 933 -8.00 -20.93 27.85
N SER A 934 -8.56 -19.73 28.00
CA SER A 934 -9.79 -19.56 28.79
C SER A 934 -10.88 -18.74 28.12
N TYR A 935 -12.15 -19.08 28.35
CA TYR A 935 -13.30 -18.36 27.79
C TYR A 935 -13.32 -18.38 26.26
N ASN A 936 -12.89 -19.45 25.62
CA ASN A 936 -12.90 -19.56 24.16
C ASN A 936 -14.07 -20.42 23.68
N THR A 937 -14.66 -20.02 22.55
CA THR A 937 -15.61 -20.86 21.81
C THR A 937 -14.88 -21.46 20.62
N ILE A 938 -14.71 -22.79 20.62
CA ILE A 938 -13.93 -23.53 19.63
C ILE A 938 -14.84 -24.50 18.88
N GLU A 939 -15.06 -24.24 17.60
CA GLU A 939 -16.09 -24.92 16.83
C GLU A 939 -15.56 -25.49 15.51
N ASN A 940 -16.13 -26.60 15.04
CA ASN A 940 -15.91 -27.11 13.68
C ASN A 940 -14.44 -27.43 13.34
N ASN A 941 -13.61 -27.72 14.33
CA ASN A 941 -12.22 -28.10 14.10
C ASN A 941 -12.18 -29.38 13.25
N TRP A 942 -11.49 -29.38 12.10
CA TRP A 942 -11.65 -30.47 11.12
C TRP A 942 -10.47 -31.47 11.07
N ARG A 943 -9.44 -31.24 11.88
CA ARG A 943 -8.32 -32.15 12.13
C ARG A 943 -7.88 -32.00 13.60
N ALA A 944 -7.26 -33.03 14.18
CA ALA A 944 -6.66 -32.97 15.52
C ALA A 944 -7.64 -32.51 16.62
N ALA A 945 -7.24 -31.68 17.58
CA ALA A 945 -8.08 -31.32 18.72
C ALA A 945 -8.48 -29.84 18.76
N ALA A 946 -9.56 -29.52 19.47
CA ALA A 946 -9.89 -28.12 19.74
C ALA A 946 -8.84 -27.45 20.65
N ILE A 947 -8.40 -28.13 21.72
CA ILE A 947 -7.30 -27.71 22.58
C ILE A 947 -6.33 -28.87 22.79
N ALA A 948 -5.03 -28.61 22.63
CA ALA A 948 -3.97 -29.59 22.85
C ALA A 948 -2.78 -29.09 23.68
N PHE A 949 -2.28 -29.96 24.58
CA PHE A 949 -1.01 -29.73 25.29
C PHE A 949 -0.07 -30.91 25.06
N PHE A 950 1.18 -30.64 24.65
CA PHE A 950 2.15 -31.68 24.27
C PHE A 950 3.31 -31.86 25.26
N GLY A 951 3.37 -31.04 26.29
CA GLY A 951 4.39 -31.09 27.33
C GLY A 951 4.30 -29.87 28.24
N GLY A 952 5.40 -29.59 28.92
CA GLY A 952 5.51 -28.42 29.79
C GLY A 952 4.89 -28.62 31.16
N SER A 953 4.53 -27.50 31.80
CA SER A 953 4.05 -27.49 33.18
C SER A 953 3.11 -26.33 33.46
N GLY A 954 2.12 -26.53 34.33
CA GLY A 954 1.29 -25.44 34.86
C GLY A 954 0.25 -24.89 33.89
N HIS A 955 0.06 -25.52 32.73
CA HIS A 955 -0.91 -25.06 31.73
C HIS A 955 -2.35 -25.22 32.21
N LYS A 956 -3.22 -24.31 31.78
CA LYS A 956 -4.64 -24.40 32.08
C LYS A 956 -5.53 -24.11 30.87
N ALA A 957 -6.65 -24.81 30.79
CA ALA A 957 -7.71 -24.53 29.84
C ALA A 957 -9.07 -24.49 30.56
N THR A 958 -9.66 -23.31 30.74
CA THR A 958 -10.83 -23.13 31.62
C THR A 958 -11.98 -22.37 30.97
N ASN A 959 -13.22 -22.65 31.37
CA ASN A 959 -14.38 -21.87 30.89
C ASN A 959 -14.58 -21.91 29.37
N ASN A 960 -14.21 -23.00 28.70
CA ASN A 960 -14.33 -23.10 27.24
C ASN A 960 -15.66 -23.73 26.81
N LEU A 961 -16.06 -23.45 25.57
CA LEU A 961 -17.12 -24.17 24.86
C LEU A 961 -16.50 -24.80 23.61
N ILE A 962 -16.58 -26.11 23.48
CA ILE A 962 -16.01 -26.86 22.35
C ILE A 962 -17.12 -27.64 21.67
N LYS A 963 -17.23 -27.52 20.34
CA LYS A 963 -18.36 -28.10 19.61
C LYS A 963 -17.98 -28.59 18.20
N ASP A 964 -18.57 -29.72 17.81
CA ASP A 964 -18.58 -30.26 16.43
C ASP A 964 -17.16 -30.49 15.84
N THR A 965 -16.28 -31.19 16.56
CA THR A 965 -14.95 -31.54 16.03
C THR A 965 -15.05 -32.70 15.03
N VAL A 966 -14.35 -32.64 13.90
CA VAL A 966 -14.28 -33.71 12.90
C VAL A 966 -12.88 -34.32 12.91
N GLY A 967 -12.81 -35.66 12.88
CA GLY A 967 -11.53 -36.36 12.76
C GLY A 967 -10.60 -36.24 13.98
N GLY A 968 -11.10 -35.81 15.14
CA GLY A 968 -10.29 -35.76 16.36
C GLY A 968 -11.05 -35.46 17.65
N SER A 969 -10.57 -34.56 18.49
CA SER A 969 -10.95 -34.46 19.92
C SER A 969 -11.32 -33.05 20.36
N ALA A 970 -12.00 -32.89 21.49
CA ALA A 970 -12.10 -31.58 22.13
C ALA A 970 -10.81 -31.26 22.90
N PHE A 971 -10.38 -32.16 23.79
CA PHE A 971 -9.09 -32.07 24.46
C PHE A 971 -8.17 -33.18 24.01
N ARG A 972 -6.92 -32.85 23.73
CA ARG A 972 -5.87 -33.84 23.49
C ARG A 972 -4.61 -33.55 24.31
N MET A 973 -4.01 -34.60 24.84
CA MET A 973 -2.64 -34.54 25.33
C MET A 973 -1.86 -35.72 24.76
N ASN A 974 -0.65 -35.47 24.26
CA ASN A 974 0.22 -36.55 23.81
C ASN A 974 1.70 -36.25 24.06
N THR A 975 2.56 -37.25 23.85
CA THR A 975 4.02 -37.13 23.93
C THR A 975 4.70 -37.55 22.62
N VAL A 976 4.02 -37.29 21.49
CA VAL A 976 4.47 -37.74 20.17
C VAL A 976 5.52 -36.81 19.57
N PHE A 977 5.43 -35.50 19.85
CA PHE A 977 6.28 -34.50 19.23
C PHE A 977 7.65 -34.36 19.90
N PRO A 978 8.69 -33.94 19.17
CA PRO A 978 9.98 -33.57 19.75
C PRO A 978 9.86 -32.45 20.78
N GLY A 979 10.78 -32.42 21.75
CA GLY A 979 10.86 -31.38 22.78
C GLY A 979 10.67 -31.91 24.19
N TYR A 980 10.23 -31.04 25.09
CA TYR A 980 9.91 -31.39 26.46
C TYR A 980 8.52 -32.02 26.53
N HIS A 981 8.33 -33.00 27.42
CA HIS A 981 7.02 -33.58 27.73
C HIS A 981 6.61 -33.19 29.17
N PHE A 982 5.95 -34.08 29.90
CA PHE A 982 5.32 -33.77 31.19
C PHE A 982 6.15 -34.17 32.41
N GLN A 983 7.40 -34.63 32.26
CA GLN A 983 8.18 -35.22 33.37
C GLN A 983 8.32 -34.25 34.58
N ASN A 984 8.37 -32.94 34.32
CA ASN A 984 8.46 -31.89 35.33
C ASN A 984 7.15 -31.11 35.51
N ASN A 985 6.02 -31.64 35.03
CA ASN A 985 4.73 -30.98 35.15
C ASN A 985 4.30 -30.94 36.62
N THR A 986 4.10 -29.74 37.16
CA THR A 986 3.59 -29.51 38.52
C THR A 986 2.07 -29.66 38.61
N GLY A 987 1.36 -29.57 37.50
CA GLY A 987 -0.10 -29.66 37.44
C GLY A 987 -0.64 -28.97 36.18
N ILE A 988 -1.35 -29.71 35.34
CA ILE A 988 -2.16 -29.15 34.25
C ILE A 988 -3.63 -29.21 34.65
N LEU A 989 -4.39 -28.15 34.35
CA LEU A 989 -5.79 -28.03 34.72
C LEU A 989 -6.69 -27.81 33.50
N PHE A 990 -7.67 -28.67 33.31
CA PHE A 990 -8.82 -28.41 32.46
C PHE A 990 -10.04 -28.19 33.35
N SER A 991 -10.75 -27.07 33.20
CA SER A 991 -11.93 -26.82 34.03
C SER A 991 -13.10 -26.15 33.34
N ASP A 992 -14.29 -26.32 33.91
CA ASP A 992 -15.49 -25.54 33.61
C ASP A 992 -15.78 -25.48 32.11
N THR A 993 -15.72 -26.62 31.42
CA THR A 993 -15.82 -26.69 29.96
C THR A 993 -17.00 -27.53 29.52
N THR A 994 -17.71 -27.06 28.50
CA THR A 994 -18.73 -27.85 27.79
C THR A 994 -18.14 -28.36 26.48
N ILE A 995 -18.29 -29.66 26.23
CA ILE A 995 -17.91 -30.36 25.01
C ILE A 995 -19.17 -30.95 24.37
N ILE A 996 -19.37 -30.70 23.08
CA ILE A 996 -20.57 -31.15 22.35
C ILE A 996 -20.16 -31.77 21.01
N ASN A 997 -20.70 -32.95 20.67
CA ASN A 997 -20.52 -33.57 19.35
C ASN A 997 -19.04 -33.83 18.95
N SER A 998 -18.16 -33.97 19.94
CA SER A 998 -16.72 -34.20 19.73
C SER A 998 -16.31 -35.67 19.86
N GLY A 999 -15.03 -35.95 19.60
CA GLY A 999 -14.50 -37.31 19.44
C GLY A 999 -14.60 -37.76 17.98
N THR A 1000 -14.09 -38.95 17.67
CA THR A 1000 -14.23 -39.54 16.32
C THR A 1000 -13.97 -41.04 16.35
N SER A 1001 -14.51 -41.78 15.38
CA SER A 1001 -14.05 -43.14 15.06
C SER A 1001 -13.02 -43.20 13.93
N LYS A 1002 -12.70 -42.06 13.31
CA LYS A 1002 -11.89 -42.00 12.09
C LYS A 1002 -11.07 -40.71 12.06
N ASP A 1003 -9.98 -40.69 12.82
CA ASP A 1003 -8.91 -39.70 12.62
C ASP A 1003 -8.18 -39.93 11.27
N LEU A 1004 -7.14 -39.14 10.97
CA LEU A 1004 -6.36 -39.32 9.74
C LEU A 1004 -5.61 -40.66 9.66
N TYR A 1005 -5.51 -41.39 10.77
CA TYR A 1005 -4.93 -42.72 10.85
C TYR A 1005 -6.01 -43.82 10.91
N ASN A 1006 -7.25 -43.48 10.58
CA ASN A 1006 -8.42 -44.36 10.65
C ASN A 1006 -8.64 -45.00 12.03
N GLY A 1007 -8.29 -44.28 13.10
CA GLY A 1007 -8.50 -44.71 14.48
C GLY A 1007 -9.49 -43.85 15.24
N GLU A 1008 -10.04 -44.42 16.30
CA GLU A 1008 -10.89 -43.71 17.25
C GLU A 1008 -10.10 -42.74 18.15
N ARG A 1009 -10.73 -41.62 18.48
CA ARG A 1009 -10.30 -40.63 19.49
C ARG A 1009 -11.45 -40.29 20.39
N GLY A 1010 -11.15 -40.14 21.68
CA GLY A 1010 -12.13 -39.68 22.65
C GLY A 1010 -12.52 -38.22 22.44
N ALA A 1011 -13.64 -37.77 23.02
CA ALA A 1011 -13.88 -36.34 23.15
C ALA A 1011 -12.76 -35.70 24.01
N ILE A 1012 -12.27 -36.41 25.02
CA ILE A 1012 -10.98 -36.18 25.68
C ILE A 1012 -10.07 -37.36 25.32
N ASP A 1013 -8.93 -37.10 24.68
CA ASP A 1013 -7.95 -38.12 24.27
C ASP A 1013 -6.59 -37.89 24.94
N LEU A 1014 -6.15 -38.86 25.73
CA LEU A 1014 -4.85 -38.85 26.41
C LEU A 1014 -3.97 -39.98 25.85
N GLU A 1015 -2.93 -39.60 25.13
CA GLU A 1015 -2.07 -40.50 24.37
C GLU A 1015 -0.64 -40.47 24.95
N ALA A 1016 -0.30 -41.43 25.81
CA ALA A 1016 1.05 -41.53 26.36
C ALA A 1016 1.98 -42.19 25.33
N SER A 1017 2.28 -41.49 24.24
CA SER A 1017 2.93 -42.03 23.04
C SER A 1017 4.29 -42.65 23.35
N ASN A 1018 5.19 -41.86 23.97
CA ASN A 1018 6.57 -42.27 24.28
C ASN A 1018 6.95 -42.05 25.74
N ASN A 1019 6.46 -40.97 26.33
CA ASN A 1019 6.69 -40.58 27.73
C ASN A 1019 5.36 -40.51 28.49
N PRO A 1020 5.38 -40.61 29.82
CA PRO A 1020 4.16 -40.59 30.62
C PRO A 1020 3.46 -39.23 30.57
N ILE A 1021 2.13 -39.27 30.65
CA ILE A 1021 1.31 -38.10 30.97
C ILE A 1021 1.12 -38.11 32.50
N VAL A 1022 1.52 -37.01 33.15
CA VAL A 1022 1.54 -36.92 34.63
C VAL A 1022 0.91 -35.63 35.14
N ASN A 1023 0.30 -35.68 36.31
CA ASN A 1023 -0.22 -34.52 37.06
C ASN A 1023 -1.25 -33.69 36.26
N VAL A 1024 -2.38 -34.30 35.90
CA VAL A 1024 -3.44 -33.65 35.13
C VAL A 1024 -4.76 -33.74 35.88
N THR A 1025 -5.43 -32.60 36.03
CA THR A 1025 -6.77 -32.51 36.63
C THR A 1025 -7.78 -32.01 35.60
N PHE A 1026 -8.90 -32.71 35.48
CA PHE A 1026 -10.10 -32.25 34.80
C PHE A 1026 -11.18 -32.00 35.86
N THR A 1027 -11.83 -30.84 35.84
CA THR A 1027 -12.90 -30.54 36.81
C THR A 1027 -14.09 -29.80 36.20
N ASN A 1028 -15.32 -30.15 36.57
CA ASN A 1028 -16.54 -29.50 36.07
C ASN A 1028 -16.64 -29.54 34.52
N ILE A 1029 -16.59 -30.74 33.95
CA ILE A 1029 -16.65 -30.92 32.48
C ILE A 1029 -17.97 -31.59 32.11
N ASP A 1030 -18.71 -30.97 31.20
CA ASP A 1030 -19.89 -31.57 30.58
C ASP A 1030 -19.52 -32.07 29.17
N ILE A 1031 -19.66 -33.37 28.93
CA ILE A 1031 -19.36 -34.04 27.67
C ILE A 1031 -20.67 -34.58 27.10
N LEU A 1032 -21.14 -33.96 26.02
CA LEU A 1032 -22.46 -34.18 25.45
C LEU A 1032 -22.33 -34.75 24.04
N ASN A 1033 -23.09 -35.81 23.74
CA ASN A 1033 -23.27 -36.38 22.41
C ASN A 1033 -21.95 -36.77 21.71
N THR A 1034 -21.09 -37.50 22.40
CA THR A 1034 -19.80 -37.91 21.84
C THR A 1034 -19.98 -38.88 20.67
N GLN A 1035 -19.17 -38.70 19.61
CA GLN A 1035 -19.18 -39.55 18.41
C GLN A 1035 -18.85 -41.00 18.77
N ARG A 1036 -17.70 -41.24 19.42
CA ARG A 1036 -17.23 -42.56 19.87
C ARG A 1036 -17.20 -42.66 21.39
N SER A 1037 -16.02 -42.74 22.02
CA SER A 1037 -15.90 -42.78 23.49
C SER A 1037 -15.69 -41.38 24.06
N ALA A 1038 -16.23 -41.08 25.25
CA ALA A 1038 -16.09 -39.74 25.84
C ALA A 1038 -14.66 -39.46 26.32
N ILE A 1039 -14.06 -40.36 27.10
CA ILE A 1039 -12.68 -40.22 27.60
C ILE A 1039 -11.87 -41.43 27.17
N GLN A 1040 -10.74 -41.19 26.50
CA GLN A 1040 -9.88 -42.22 25.93
C GLN A 1040 -8.45 -42.11 26.47
N PHE A 1041 -7.88 -43.25 26.87
CA PHE A 1041 -6.48 -43.39 27.29
C PHE A 1041 -5.78 -44.45 26.45
N GLY A 1042 -4.54 -44.21 26.06
CA GLY A 1042 -3.77 -45.29 25.44
C GLY A 1042 -2.30 -45.01 25.20
N TYR A 1043 -1.69 -45.90 24.41
CA TYR A 1043 -0.24 -46.04 24.25
C TYR A 1043 0.49 -46.42 25.57
N GLY A 1044 1.79 -46.68 25.45
CA GLY A 1044 2.57 -47.40 26.46
C GLY A 1044 3.35 -46.54 27.46
N GLY A 1045 3.42 -45.22 27.28
CA GLY A 1045 4.28 -44.32 28.08
C GLY A 1045 3.88 -44.18 29.55
N GLY A 1046 2.61 -44.45 29.88
CA GLY A 1046 2.10 -44.47 31.26
C GLY A 1046 1.27 -43.24 31.66
N PHE A 1047 0.38 -43.43 32.62
CA PHE A 1047 -0.48 -42.38 33.18
C PHE A 1047 -0.34 -42.33 34.70
N GLN A 1048 0.00 -41.16 35.26
CA GLN A 1048 0.25 -40.99 36.69
C GLN A 1048 -0.44 -39.74 37.23
N ASN A 1049 -1.16 -39.86 38.34
CA ASN A 1049 -1.88 -38.75 38.97
C ASN A 1049 -2.80 -38.01 37.98
N ILE A 1050 -3.67 -38.78 37.31
CA ILE A 1050 -4.71 -38.24 36.44
C ILE A 1050 -6.02 -38.24 37.20
N VAL A 1051 -6.62 -37.07 37.37
CA VAL A 1051 -7.80 -36.86 38.21
C VAL A 1051 -8.92 -36.20 37.41
N PHE A 1052 -10.12 -36.72 37.57
CA PHE A 1052 -11.36 -36.22 36.96
C PHE A 1052 -12.37 -35.96 38.08
N ASN A 1053 -12.83 -34.72 38.23
CA ASN A 1053 -13.76 -34.30 39.27
C ASN A 1053 -15.01 -33.70 38.62
N ASN A 1054 -16.20 -34.06 39.11
CA ASN A 1054 -17.48 -33.48 38.66
C ASN A 1054 -17.62 -33.54 37.12
N ILE A 1055 -17.57 -34.76 36.59
CA ILE A 1055 -17.70 -34.99 35.16
C ILE A 1055 -19.11 -35.48 34.86
N ASN A 1056 -19.73 -34.89 33.86
CA ASN A 1056 -21.02 -35.32 33.35
C ASN A 1056 -20.86 -35.79 31.90
N ILE A 1057 -21.20 -37.04 31.64
CA ILE A 1057 -21.17 -37.63 30.30
C ILE A 1057 -22.59 -38.02 29.92
N ASN A 1058 -23.11 -37.44 28.84
CA ASN A 1058 -24.43 -37.74 28.32
C ASN A 1058 -24.37 -38.00 26.81
N GLY A 1059 -24.56 -39.26 26.41
CA GLY A 1059 -24.51 -39.67 25.01
C GLY A 1059 -23.09 -40.02 24.54
N THR A 1060 -22.85 -41.29 24.21
CA THR A 1060 -21.62 -41.76 23.56
C THR A 1060 -21.95 -42.74 22.44
N GLY A 1061 -21.03 -42.96 21.51
CA GLY A 1061 -21.19 -43.91 20.41
C GLY A 1061 -22.25 -43.51 19.39
N LEU A 1062 -22.52 -42.21 19.25
CA LEU A 1062 -23.54 -41.70 18.33
C LEU A 1062 -23.19 -41.88 16.85
N ASP A 1063 -21.92 -42.14 16.52
CA ASP A 1063 -21.53 -42.51 15.16
C ASP A 1063 -21.94 -43.95 14.77
N GLY A 1064 -22.33 -44.79 15.75
CA GLY A 1064 -22.73 -46.17 15.55
C GLY A 1064 -21.59 -47.10 15.10
N ILE A 1065 -20.33 -46.65 15.08
CA ILE A 1065 -19.19 -47.41 14.62
C ILE A 1065 -18.68 -48.34 15.72
N THR A 1066 -18.47 -49.61 15.37
CA THR A 1066 -17.96 -50.63 16.30
C THR A 1066 -16.54 -51.08 15.99
N THR A 1067 -16.06 -50.95 14.75
CA THR A 1067 -14.66 -51.26 14.41
C THR A 1067 -13.71 -50.37 15.22
N SER A 1068 -12.61 -50.95 15.71
CA SER A 1068 -11.59 -50.25 16.50
C SER A 1068 -10.23 -50.50 15.89
N ARG A 1069 -9.38 -49.46 15.90
CA ARG A 1069 -7.97 -49.57 15.50
C ARG A 1069 -7.13 -50.23 16.59
N PHE A 1070 -7.46 -49.98 17.85
CA PHE A 1070 -6.56 -50.30 18.98
C PHE A 1070 -7.02 -51.51 19.80
N SER A 1071 -8.27 -51.92 19.69
CA SER A 1071 -8.85 -53.00 20.49
C SER A 1071 -9.82 -53.86 19.67
N SER A 1072 -10.47 -54.83 20.33
CA SER A 1072 -11.57 -55.58 19.72
C SER A 1072 -12.76 -54.66 19.40
N PRO A 1073 -13.61 -54.97 18.41
CA PRO A 1073 -14.77 -54.14 18.09
C PRO A 1073 -15.66 -53.83 19.31
N HIS A 1074 -16.05 -52.56 19.48
CA HIS A 1074 -16.85 -52.09 20.60
C HIS A 1074 -17.64 -50.81 20.24
N PRO A 1075 -18.87 -50.62 20.78
CA PRO A 1075 -19.54 -49.33 20.76
C PRO A 1075 -18.80 -48.27 21.59
N GLY A 1076 -19.10 -46.99 21.38
CA GLY A 1076 -18.52 -45.90 22.15
C GLY A 1076 -18.85 -45.95 23.65
N ALA A 1077 -17.83 -45.84 24.51
CA ALA A 1077 -17.94 -45.95 25.97
C ALA A 1077 -17.82 -44.59 26.67
N ALA A 1078 -18.20 -44.51 27.95
CA ALA A 1078 -17.90 -43.35 28.78
C ALA A 1078 -16.37 -43.21 28.99
N ILE A 1079 -15.72 -44.31 29.40
CA ILE A 1079 -14.27 -44.39 29.57
C ILE A 1079 -13.74 -45.57 28.76
N TYR A 1080 -12.73 -45.33 27.93
CA TYR A 1080 -12.07 -46.34 27.11
C TYR A 1080 -10.56 -46.31 27.34
N THR A 1081 -9.94 -47.48 27.56
CA THR A 1081 -8.49 -47.63 27.54
C THR A 1081 -8.03 -48.73 26.60
N TYR A 1082 -6.98 -48.45 25.82
CA TYR A 1082 -6.24 -49.42 25.00
C TYR A 1082 -4.79 -49.56 25.48
N THR A 1083 -4.61 -49.45 26.80
CA THR A 1083 -3.35 -49.72 27.49
C THR A 1083 -3.64 -50.19 28.91
N GLY A 1084 -2.81 -51.09 29.41
CA GLY A 1084 -2.81 -51.48 30.82
C GLY A 1084 -1.87 -50.63 31.70
N ASN A 1085 -1.08 -49.71 31.12
CA ASN A 1085 -0.07 -48.97 31.87
C ASN A 1085 -0.60 -47.62 32.37
N GLY A 1086 -1.14 -47.58 33.59
CA GLY A 1086 -1.45 -46.31 34.25
C GLY A 1086 -2.61 -46.37 35.22
N SER A 1087 -2.99 -45.19 35.70
CA SER A 1087 -4.15 -45.00 36.56
C SER A 1087 -4.88 -43.69 36.30
N ALA A 1088 -6.18 -43.68 36.61
CA ALA A 1088 -6.99 -42.46 36.64
C ALA A 1088 -8.04 -42.57 37.76
N THR A 1089 -8.29 -41.45 38.43
CA THR A 1089 -9.29 -41.35 39.52
C THR A 1089 -10.41 -40.42 39.09
N PHE A 1090 -11.65 -40.90 39.20
CA PHE A 1090 -12.86 -40.15 38.94
C PHE A 1090 -13.62 -39.94 40.25
N ASN A 1091 -14.00 -38.70 40.54
CA ASN A 1091 -14.83 -38.35 41.70
C ASN A 1091 -16.08 -37.63 41.18
N ASN A 1092 -17.26 -38.07 41.63
CA ASN A 1092 -18.54 -37.50 41.20
C ASN A 1092 -18.70 -37.53 39.66
N LEU A 1093 -18.51 -38.72 39.09
CA LEU A 1093 -18.78 -39.00 37.68
C LEU A 1093 -20.26 -39.34 37.50
N THR A 1094 -20.94 -38.63 36.61
CA THR A 1094 -22.30 -38.93 36.17
C THR A 1094 -22.28 -39.37 34.71
N THR A 1095 -23.00 -40.45 34.40
CA THR A 1095 -23.09 -40.98 33.04
C THR A 1095 -24.55 -41.26 32.66
N SER A 1096 -24.90 -41.00 31.41
CA SER A 1096 -26.22 -41.28 30.84
C SER A 1096 -26.12 -41.55 29.34
N ASN A 1097 -27.02 -42.38 28.80
CA ASN A 1097 -27.11 -42.69 27.37
C ASN A 1097 -25.79 -43.19 26.74
N ILE A 1098 -25.13 -44.13 27.41
CA ILE A 1098 -23.84 -44.68 26.97
C ILE A 1098 -24.07 -45.88 26.06
N ALA A 1099 -23.53 -45.86 24.83
CA ALA A 1099 -23.73 -46.95 23.87
C ALA A 1099 -23.07 -48.27 24.28
N HIS A 1100 -21.90 -48.22 24.93
CA HIS A 1100 -21.24 -49.42 25.43
C HIS A 1100 -22.01 -50.01 26.63
N PRO A 1101 -22.42 -51.29 26.60
CA PRO A 1101 -23.32 -51.87 27.60
C PRO A 1101 -22.72 -51.94 29.02
N ASN A 1102 -21.38 -52.01 29.12
CA ASN A 1102 -20.70 -52.01 30.41
C ASN A 1102 -20.36 -50.59 30.92
N THR A 1103 -20.86 -49.55 30.25
CA THR A 1103 -20.51 -48.13 30.45
C THR A 1103 -19.05 -47.80 30.09
N ASN A 1104 -18.09 -48.58 30.59
CA ASN A 1104 -16.66 -48.42 30.38
C ASN A 1104 -16.09 -49.62 29.60
N PHE A 1105 -14.99 -49.42 28.89
CA PHE A 1105 -14.23 -50.47 28.23
C PHE A 1105 -12.73 -50.33 28.54
N ILE A 1106 -12.25 -51.11 29.51
CA ILE A 1106 -10.93 -50.91 30.13
C ILE A 1106 -10.03 -52.10 29.82
N GLN A 1107 -8.86 -51.84 29.23
CA GLN A 1107 -7.85 -52.86 29.02
C GLN A 1107 -7.30 -53.36 30.37
N PRO A 1108 -7.15 -54.69 30.55
CA PRO A 1108 -6.58 -55.25 31.77
C PRO A 1108 -5.23 -54.63 32.15
N GLY A 1109 -5.06 -54.35 33.44
CA GLY A 1109 -3.88 -53.72 34.03
C GLY A 1109 -4.05 -52.23 34.34
N PHE A 1110 -4.94 -51.54 33.63
CA PHE A 1110 -5.20 -50.13 33.90
C PHE A 1110 -5.99 -49.96 35.20
N ASN A 1111 -5.48 -49.14 36.13
CA ASN A 1111 -6.10 -48.95 37.44
C ASN A 1111 -7.08 -47.77 37.39
N LEU A 1112 -8.34 -48.08 37.10
CA LEU A 1112 -9.43 -47.10 37.11
C LEU A 1112 -10.13 -47.08 38.47
N THR A 1113 -10.13 -45.91 39.13
CA THR A 1113 -10.86 -45.67 40.38
C THR A 1113 -12.03 -44.73 40.11
N ILE A 1114 -13.24 -45.09 40.54
CA ILE A 1114 -14.45 -44.25 40.46
C ILE A 1114 -15.07 -44.19 41.86
N ASN A 1115 -15.15 -42.98 42.42
CA ASN A 1115 -15.66 -42.68 43.77
C ASN A 1115 -17.00 -41.94 43.76
#